data_AF-A0A5N6E569-F1
#
_entry.id   AF-A0A5N6E569-F1
#
_cell.length_a   1.000
_cell.length_b   1.000
_cell.length_c   1.000
_cell.angle_alpha   90.00
_cell.angle_beta   90.00
_cell.angle_gamma   90.00
#
_symmetry.space_group_name_H-M   'P 1'
#
loop_
_entity.id
_entity.type
_entity.pdbx_description
1 polymer ?
#
loop_
_entity_poly.entity_id
_entity_poly.type
_entity_poly.pdbx_seq_one_letter_code
_entity_poly.pdbx_strand_id
1 'polypeptide(L)'
;MAATFHRYMSGLLALGLLHISCAAVIHKQTELVSFRVPDVTADSLHNVRIDFLDSDFQGEIHLLYGDCDLSSSNQKHHEIGSMFVKRDAHPERFVWATPSDAPHLHCLHAFSGSTLVGRSTPVSVAAPLVRRESIADVADAMGPWFDGIAYMEAKEPGKAVVAQAKDASVAIIGGGMSGLLTSHLLESVGIHNWHIIESSGRIGGRIRTEYLNNTRPDQYQYQEMGPMRFPVSITYADTNETLEIQDHKMVFQLGDVLNKMNSDNPELAVNFIPFVQNSPNVPASTGGNRLPNGLIPTAADVAADSSLDYEAASSNATAAADAAQAYTDYTTADRITPKIIANMYQAHKSAVENGYFHWSEAGYLRYALGYNDNITDYVAGTDDTPMWDSLYEGVYFSATKWRTIDKGLESLPRAFWPHVANKTTLNRKIQGLSFNETSGKIAVNWREDPMQLEPESAEYDYAVVSAPFSKVRLWDMPRYSSLLSRAISSMNYAQSCKMSLLFKTRFWEHQEKPIFGGCGSVDLAGIGSVCYPSFNINGTGPGVVLASYVSDTPARSVAALSTEDHVALVLRSMVQIHGEIAAEQYTGIYDRQCWEVDEHQAGAWAAPVVGQQELYLPAYYQTEFKTIFIGEHTSYTHAWIFSALDSAVRGTTQLLLDLGLVDEAKEIVNTWMGRWIKV
;
A
#
# COMPACT_ATOMS: atom_id res chain seq x y z
N MET A 1 45.96 -32.96 3.64
CA MET A 1 47.41 -32.87 3.93
C MET A 1 47.55 -31.77 4.98
N ALA A 2 47.81 -32.09 6.26
CA ALA A 2 49.14 -32.28 6.86
C ALA A 2 49.96 -30.95 6.85
N ALA A 3 50.18 -30.23 7.97
CA ALA A 3 51.07 -30.50 9.14
C ALA A 3 52.35 -29.57 9.07
N THR A 4 53.04 -29.11 10.13
CA THR A 4 52.97 -29.36 11.60
C THR A 4 53.73 -28.29 12.44
N PHE A 5 53.14 -27.84 13.58
CA PHE A 5 53.76 -27.68 14.92
C PHE A 5 55.01 -26.78 15.24
N HIS A 6 54.96 -26.16 16.46
CA HIS A 6 56.07 -25.97 17.45
C HIS A 6 57.16 -24.85 17.23
N ARG A 7 57.88 -24.28 18.23
CA ARG A 7 58.04 -24.41 19.72
C ARG A 7 58.57 -23.11 20.42
N TYR A 8 58.19 -22.91 21.70
CA TYR A 8 58.95 -22.44 22.91
C TYR A 8 60.15 -21.46 22.91
N MET A 9 60.08 -20.45 23.80
CA MET A 9 61.02 -20.09 24.91
C MET A 9 60.28 -19.05 25.81
N SER A 10 60.20 -19.06 27.15
CA SER A 10 61.04 -19.48 28.29
C SER A 10 62.05 -18.43 28.78
N GLY A 11 61.71 -17.72 29.88
CA GLY A 11 62.59 -16.80 30.63
C GLY A 11 61.92 -16.37 31.96
N LEU A 12 62.66 -16.39 33.08
CA LEU A 12 62.13 -16.37 34.45
C LEU A 12 62.63 -15.17 35.29
N LEU A 13 62.06 -15.06 36.51
CA LEU A 13 62.44 -14.25 37.68
C LEU A 13 61.90 -12.80 37.75
N ALA A 14 61.53 -12.22 38.89
CA ALA A 14 61.05 -12.66 40.23
C ALA A 14 61.24 -11.46 41.18
N LEU A 15 60.15 -10.88 41.67
CA LEU A 15 60.06 -9.88 42.77
C LEU A 15 58.55 -9.68 43.00
N GLY A 16 58.00 -9.57 44.21
CA GLY A 16 58.51 -9.75 45.57
C GLY A 16 57.33 -9.61 46.54
N LEU A 17 57.23 -10.45 47.57
CA LEU A 17 56.06 -10.51 48.46
C LEU A 17 55.90 -9.23 49.31
N LEU A 18 54.72 -8.61 49.25
CA LEU A 18 54.19 -7.73 50.28
C LEU A 18 52.66 -7.93 50.40
N HIS A 19 52.25 -8.85 51.28
CA HIS A 19 50.84 -8.96 51.69
C HIS A 19 50.51 -7.80 52.63
N ILE A 20 49.66 -6.88 52.18
CA ILE A 20 48.94 -5.96 53.08
C ILE A 20 47.58 -6.59 53.36
N SER A 21 47.47 -7.22 54.53
CA SER A 21 46.22 -7.76 55.05
C SER A 21 45.32 -6.62 55.55
N CYS A 22 44.62 -5.94 54.64
CA CYS A 22 43.51 -5.08 55.03
C CYS A 22 42.37 -5.96 55.57
N ALA A 23 42.27 -6.04 56.90
CA ALA A 23 41.11 -6.61 57.58
C ALA A 23 39.90 -5.69 57.35
N ALA A 24 39.19 -5.91 56.25
CA ALA A 24 37.86 -5.36 56.07
C ALA A 24 36.96 -5.93 57.17
N VAL A 25 36.41 -5.06 58.01
CA VAL A 25 35.36 -5.45 58.96
C VAL A 25 34.13 -5.78 58.13
N ILE A 26 33.95 -7.06 57.83
CA ILE A 26 32.67 -7.55 57.30
C ILE A 26 31.66 -7.39 58.42
N HIS A 27 30.90 -6.28 58.38
CA HIS A 27 29.67 -6.20 59.14
C HIS A 27 28.77 -7.31 58.63
N LYS A 28 28.64 -8.37 59.42
CA LYS A 28 27.73 -9.47 59.16
C LYS A 28 26.32 -8.92 59.35
N GLN A 29 25.76 -8.39 58.27
CA GLN A 29 24.41 -7.86 58.25
C GLN A 29 23.47 -9.04 58.54
N THR A 30 22.73 -8.95 59.65
CA THR A 30 21.78 -9.99 60.00
C THR A 30 20.59 -9.87 59.06
N GLU A 31 20.53 -10.73 58.05
CA GLU A 31 19.32 -10.89 57.25
C GLU A 31 18.21 -11.43 58.16
N LEU A 32 17.24 -10.58 58.49
CA LEU A 32 16.03 -10.94 59.24
C LEU A 32 14.92 -11.39 58.28
N VAL A 33 15.09 -11.09 56.99
CA VAL A 33 14.09 -11.23 55.94
C VAL A 33 14.76 -11.71 54.66
N SER A 34 14.21 -12.74 54.02
CA SER A 34 14.60 -13.18 52.68
C SER A 34 13.41 -13.13 51.71
N PHE A 35 13.73 -13.04 50.42
CA PHE A 35 12.74 -12.87 49.35
C PHE A 35 12.66 -14.11 48.46
N ARG A 36 11.43 -14.48 48.09
CA ARG A 36 11.15 -15.39 46.97
C ARG A 36 10.31 -14.66 45.93
N VAL A 37 10.97 -14.29 44.84
CA VAL A 37 10.39 -13.52 43.74
C VAL A 37 10.04 -14.48 42.60
N PRO A 38 8.82 -14.44 42.04
CA PRO A 38 8.51 -15.15 40.79
C PRO A 38 9.21 -14.46 39.60
N ASP A 39 9.00 -14.97 38.39
CA ASP A 39 9.31 -14.20 37.18
C ASP A 39 8.50 -12.89 37.19
N VAL A 40 9.18 -11.76 36.97
CA VAL A 40 8.60 -10.42 37.06
C VAL A 40 8.49 -9.83 35.67
N THR A 41 7.38 -9.15 35.43
CA THR A 41 7.08 -8.42 34.19
C THR A 41 6.83 -6.97 34.54
N ALA A 42 7.39 -6.01 33.79
CA ALA A 42 7.07 -4.59 33.98
C ALA A 42 5.57 -4.31 33.75
N ASP A 43 5.07 -3.19 34.29
CA ASP A 43 3.67 -2.74 34.14
C ASP A 43 2.61 -3.81 34.53
N SER A 44 2.87 -4.57 35.60
CA SER A 44 2.03 -5.71 36.01
C SER A 44 2.07 -5.99 37.53
N LEU A 45 1.20 -6.88 38.00
CA LEU A 45 1.01 -7.19 39.43
C LEU A 45 1.60 -8.55 39.79
N HIS A 46 2.62 -8.55 40.65
CA HIS A 46 3.36 -9.76 41.04
C HIS A 46 3.23 -10.06 42.53
N ASN A 47 3.19 -11.35 42.88
CA ASN A 47 3.18 -11.79 44.28
C ASN A 47 4.61 -12.06 44.76
N VAL A 48 5.23 -11.07 45.38
CA VAL A 48 6.51 -11.24 46.10
C VAL A 48 6.25 -11.99 47.39
N ARG A 49 6.99 -13.08 47.62
CA ARG A 49 6.97 -13.78 48.91
C ARG A 49 8.12 -13.33 49.79
N ILE A 50 7.83 -13.24 51.09
CA ILE A 50 8.77 -12.79 52.10
C ILE A 50 8.80 -13.81 53.23
N ASP A 51 9.99 -14.33 53.50
CA ASP A 51 10.23 -15.28 54.58
C ASP A 51 10.99 -14.57 55.70
N PHE A 52 10.38 -14.53 56.89
CA PHE A 52 11.01 -13.97 58.08
C PHE A 52 11.95 -15.03 58.68
N LEU A 53 13.23 -14.72 58.71
CA LEU A 53 14.28 -15.60 59.25
C LEU A 53 14.38 -15.52 60.78
N ASP A 54 13.82 -14.47 61.37
CA ASP A 54 13.62 -14.30 62.81
C ASP A 54 12.13 -14.25 63.13
N SER A 55 11.63 -15.29 63.81
CA SER A 55 10.22 -15.41 64.22
C SER A 55 9.82 -14.45 65.35
N ASP A 56 10.77 -13.88 66.08
CA ASP A 56 10.50 -12.89 67.13
C ASP A 56 10.51 -11.44 66.60
N PHE A 57 10.78 -11.25 65.29
CA PHE A 57 10.81 -9.93 64.66
C PHE A 57 9.46 -9.21 64.80
N GLN A 58 9.53 -7.96 65.27
CA GLN A 58 8.41 -7.04 65.42
C GLN A 58 8.89 -5.62 65.09
N GLY A 59 8.23 -4.96 64.14
CA GLY A 59 8.61 -3.62 63.69
C GLY A 59 8.00 -3.25 62.35
N GLU A 60 8.24 -2.01 61.91
CA GLU A 60 7.86 -1.56 60.57
C GLU A 60 8.90 -2.00 59.54
N ILE A 61 8.43 -2.48 58.39
CA ILE A 61 9.25 -2.79 57.21
C ILE A 61 8.77 -1.95 56.04
N HIS A 62 9.72 -1.32 55.35
CA HIS A 62 9.54 -0.72 54.03
C HIS A 62 10.18 -1.61 52.97
N LEU A 63 9.43 -1.90 51.91
CA LEU A 63 9.88 -2.68 50.76
C LEU A 63 10.13 -1.76 49.57
N LEU A 64 11.33 -1.86 49.01
CA LEU A 64 11.82 -0.98 47.97
C LEU A 64 12.31 -1.80 46.78
N TYR A 65 12.29 -1.22 45.58
CA TYR A 65 13.05 -1.71 44.43
C TYR A 65 14.11 -0.68 44.03
N GLY A 66 15.32 -1.13 43.72
CA GLY A 66 16.43 -0.26 43.34
C GLY A 66 17.72 -1.02 43.06
N ASP A 67 18.79 -0.27 42.83
CA ASP A 67 20.14 -0.83 42.59
C ASP A 67 20.49 -1.87 43.67
N CYS A 68 21.15 -2.96 43.28
CA CYS A 68 21.54 -4.01 44.22
C CYS A 68 22.54 -3.52 45.28
N ASP A 69 23.32 -2.46 45.04
CA ASP A 69 24.23 -1.85 46.02
C ASP A 69 23.59 -0.73 46.88
N LEU A 70 22.27 -0.55 46.77
CA LEU A 70 21.50 0.42 47.56
C LEU A 70 21.75 0.26 49.07
N SER A 71 22.11 1.37 49.71
CA SER A 71 22.46 1.45 51.15
C SER A 71 21.53 2.36 51.95
N SER A 72 20.71 3.17 51.27
CA SER A 72 19.73 4.06 51.88
C SER A 72 18.39 3.98 51.15
N SER A 73 17.29 4.01 51.89
CA SER A 73 15.93 3.98 51.33
C SER A 73 15.59 5.16 50.40
N ASN A 74 16.37 6.25 50.46
CA ASN A 74 16.25 7.39 49.55
C ASN A 74 16.82 7.12 48.13
N GLN A 75 17.59 6.05 47.94
CA GLN A 75 18.17 5.67 46.64
C GLN A 75 17.27 4.71 45.84
N LYS A 76 16.05 4.42 46.33
CA LYS A 76 15.09 3.54 45.65
C LYS A 76 14.69 4.10 44.28
N HIS A 77 14.45 3.21 43.33
CA HIS A 77 13.72 3.56 42.11
C HIS A 77 12.25 3.81 42.44
N HIS A 78 11.63 2.88 43.17
CA HIS A 78 10.25 3.01 43.62
C HIS A 78 10.03 2.24 44.94
N GLU A 79 8.95 2.59 45.63
CA GLU A 79 8.49 1.90 46.83
C GLU A 79 7.41 0.90 46.47
N ILE A 80 7.48 -0.29 47.06
CA ILE A 80 6.51 -1.38 46.86
C ILE A 80 5.41 -1.28 47.92
N GLY A 81 5.78 -0.89 49.14
CA GLY A 81 4.87 -0.60 50.24
C GLY A 81 5.55 -0.69 51.60
N SER A 82 4.85 -0.31 52.66
CA SER A 82 5.28 -0.48 54.04
C SER A 82 4.22 -1.18 54.89
N MET A 83 4.65 -1.79 56.00
CA MET A 83 3.73 -2.36 56.99
C MET A 83 4.39 -2.62 58.34
N PHE A 84 3.56 -2.78 59.37
CA PHE A 84 3.99 -3.14 60.72
C PHE A 84 3.78 -4.64 61.00
N VAL A 85 4.87 -5.36 61.25
CA VAL A 85 4.91 -6.79 61.55
C VAL A 85 4.75 -7.01 63.06
N LYS A 86 3.92 -7.98 63.45
CA LYS A 86 3.70 -8.39 64.85
C LYS A 86 4.27 -9.78 65.09
N ARG A 87 4.69 -10.08 66.33
CA ARG A 87 5.25 -11.40 66.70
C ARG A 87 4.32 -12.58 66.44
N ASP A 88 3.01 -12.34 66.43
CA ASP A 88 1.96 -13.33 66.20
C ASP A 88 1.42 -13.32 64.75
N ALA A 89 1.96 -12.47 63.87
CA ALA A 89 1.48 -12.33 62.49
C ALA A 89 2.58 -11.82 61.54
N HIS A 90 3.27 -12.76 60.88
CA HIS A 90 4.23 -12.52 59.80
C HIS A 90 3.57 -12.71 58.43
N PRO A 91 3.36 -11.65 57.63
CA PRO A 91 2.71 -11.75 56.33
C PRO A 91 3.68 -12.24 55.24
N GLU A 92 3.41 -13.44 54.71
CA GLU A 92 4.27 -14.14 53.75
C GLU A 92 4.21 -13.60 52.30
N ARG A 93 3.29 -12.68 51.99
CA ARG A 93 2.98 -12.26 50.61
C ARG A 93 2.71 -10.76 50.49
N PHE A 94 3.27 -10.17 49.45
CA PHE A 94 3.09 -8.79 49.05
C PHE A 94 2.75 -8.71 47.57
N VAL A 95 1.83 -7.81 47.23
CA VAL A 95 1.52 -7.47 45.83
C VAL A 95 2.44 -6.32 45.42
N TRP A 96 3.29 -6.58 44.44
CA TRP A 96 4.15 -5.58 43.82
C TRP A 96 3.54 -5.15 42.48
N ALA A 97 3.08 -3.91 42.41
CA ALA A 97 2.79 -3.25 41.14
C ALA A 97 4.11 -2.73 40.56
N THR A 98 4.61 -3.39 39.52
CA THR A 98 5.81 -2.93 38.82
C THR A 98 5.45 -1.72 37.94
N PRO A 99 6.18 -0.60 38.02
CA PRO A 99 6.06 0.43 37.00
C PRO A 99 6.67 -0.06 35.68
N SER A 100 6.35 0.61 34.59
CA SER A 100 6.80 0.24 33.25
C SER A 100 8.29 0.47 32.99
N ASP A 101 8.92 1.38 33.74
CA ASP A 101 10.34 1.71 33.71
C ASP A 101 11.18 0.87 34.68
N ALA A 102 10.59 -0.14 35.34
CA ALA A 102 11.25 -1.02 36.30
C ALA A 102 12.56 -1.63 35.72
N PRO A 103 13.74 -1.26 36.25
CA PRO A 103 15.01 -1.66 35.63
C PRO A 103 15.27 -3.16 35.75
N HIS A 104 15.78 -3.75 34.69
CA HIS A 104 16.18 -5.16 34.66
C HIS A 104 17.38 -5.41 35.60
N LEU A 105 17.34 -6.50 36.39
CA LEU A 105 18.39 -6.92 37.33
C LEU A 105 18.65 -5.99 38.53
N HIS A 106 17.68 -5.15 38.90
CA HIS A 106 17.66 -4.50 40.21
C HIS A 106 17.17 -5.45 41.32
N CYS A 107 17.40 -5.08 42.58
CA CYS A 107 17.09 -5.91 43.76
C CYS A 107 15.91 -5.35 44.57
N LEU A 108 15.18 -6.25 45.23
CA LEU A 108 14.27 -5.91 46.32
C LEU A 108 15.06 -5.69 47.61
N HIS A 109 14.68 -4.68 48.37
CA HIS A 109 15.29 -4.37 49.67
C HIS A 109 14.21 -4.20 50.74
N ALA A 110 14.42 -4.82 51.90
CA ALA A 110 13.62 -4.61 53.10
C ALA A 110 14.38 -3.73 54.09
N PHE A 111 13.78 -2.61 54.51
CA PHE A 111 14.34 -1.71 55.53
C PHE A 111 13.46 -1.68 56.77
N SER A 112 14.06 -1.77 57.95
CA SER A 112 13.41 -1.47 59.23
C SER A 112 14.01 -0.18 59.78
N GLY A 113 13.25 0.92 59.70
CA GLY A 113 13.79 2.26 59.88
C GLY A 113 14.87 2.59 58.84
N SER A 114 16.07 2.96 59.28
CA SER A 114 17.23 3.21 58.42
C SER A 114 18.11 1.97 58.16
N THR A 115 17.79 0.82 58.76
CA THR A 115 18.61 -0.40 58.65
C THR A 115 18.07 -1.30 57.55
N LEU A 116 18.92 -1.68 56.59
CA LEU A 116 18.64 -2.76 55.63
C LEU A 116 18.63 -4.10 56.37
N VAL A 117 17.50 -4.81 56.33
CA VAL A 117 17.23 -6.07 57.07
C VAL A 117 17.01 -7.29 56.16
N GLY A 118 17.00 -7.09 54.83
CA GLY A 118 16.92 -8.16 53.84
C GLY A 118 17.11 -7.63 52.42
N ARG A 119 17.67 -8.45 51.53
CA ARG A 119 17.90 -8.13 50.11
C ARG A 119 17.61 -9.37 49.25
N SER A 120 17.01 -9.19 48.07
CA SER A 120 16.85 -10.29 47.10
C SER A 120 18.10 -10.49 46.25
N THR A 121 18.17 -11.61 45.53
CA THR A 121 18.98 -11.67 44.31
C THR A 121 18.48 -10.66 43.27
N PRO A 122 19.30 -10.26 42.28
CA PRO A 122 18.85 -9.47 41.13
C PRO A 122 17.58 -10.07 40.50
N VAL A 123 16.56 -9.24 40.31
CA VAL A 123 15.27 -9.65 39.74
C VAL A 123 15.30 -9.41 38.25
N SER A 124 15.13 -10.48 37.47
CA SER A 124 14.88 -10.38 36.04
C SER A 124 13.48 -9.81 35.82
N VAL A 125 13.41 -8.55 35.35
CA VAL A 125 12.17 -7.92 34.90
C VAL A 125 12.09 -8.10 33.38
N ALA A 126 11.08 -8.84 32.92
CA ALA A 126 10.75 -9.00 31.51
C ALA A 126 9.87 -7.84 31.01
N ALA A 127 9.94 -7.56 29.72
CA ALA A 127 8.95 -6.69 29.07
C ALA A 127 7.55 -7.35 29.08
N PRO A 128 6.46 -6.58 29.08
CA PRO A 128 5.09 -7.10 28.95
C PRO A 128 4.95 -8.07 27.77
N LEU A 129 4.35 -9.24 28.02
CA LEU A 129 3.83 -10.09 26.95
C LEU A 129 2.57 -9.43 26.37
N VAL A 130 2.79 -8.49 25.45
CA VAL A 130 1.73 -7.91 24.63
C VAL A 130 1.13 -9.03 23.79
N ARG A 131 -0.16 -9.30 23.98
CA ARG A 131 -0.90 -10.13 23.05
C ARG A 131 -1.05 -9.36 21.75
N ARG A 132 -0.12 -9.59 20.81
CA ARG A 132 -0.26 -9.15 19.42
C ARG A 132 -1.45 -9.88 18.82
N GLU A 133 -2.31 -9.14 18.13
CA GLU A 133 -3.42 -9.71 17.35
C GLU A 133 -3.08 -9.52 15.88
N SER A 134 -3.15 -10.58 15.07
CA SER A 134 -2.89 -10.46 13.63
C SER A 134 -4.15 -9.94 12.94
N ILE A 135 -4.00 -9.02 11.99
CA ILE A 135 -5.12 -8.62 11.13
C ILE A 135 -5.76 -9.86 10.45
N ALA A 136 -4.97 -10.88 10.11
CA ALA A 136 -5.44 -12.09 9.47
C ALA A 136 -6.30 -13.01 10.37
N ASP A 137 -6.28 -12.81 11.69
CA ASP A 137 -7.12 -13.58 12.63
C ASP A 137 -8.54 -12.98 12.76
N VAL A 138 -8.72 -11.70 12.37
CA VAL A 138 -9.94 -10.92 12.61
C VAL A 138 -10.56 -10.34 11.33
N ALA A 139 -9.79 -10.16 10.26
CA ALA A 139 -10.25 -9.58 9.01
C ALA A 139 -10.80 -10.64 8.04
N ASP A 140 -11.95 -10.34 7.42
CA ASP A 140 -12.41 -11.06 6.24
C ASP A 140 -11.62 -10.60 5.01
N ALA A 141 -10.55 -11.32 4.69
CA ALA A 141 -9.66 -10.99 3.57
C ALA A 141 -10.36 -10.98 2.20
N MET A 142 -11.50 -11.65 2.04
CA MET A 142 -12.31 -11.66 0.81
C MET A 142 -13.45 -10.64 0.85
N GLY A 143 -13.66 -9.92 1.96
CA GLY A 143 -14.85 -9.12 2.20
C GLY A 143 -14.56 -7.80 2.92
N PRO A 144 -15.51 -7.32 3.76
CA PRO A 144 -15.32 -6.16 4.64
C PRO A 144 -14.24 -6.40 5.71
N TRP A 145 -12.98 -6.37 5.29
CA TRP A 145 -11.82 -6.71 6.11
C TRP A 145 -11.72 -5.88 7.41
N PHE A 146 -12.27 -4.66 7.38
CA PHE A 146 -12.24 -3.69 8.46
C PHE A 146 -13.32 -3.91 9.54
N ASP A 147 -14.39 -4.67 9.27
CA ASP A 147 -15.49 -4.88 10.23
C ASP A 147 -14.96 -5.57 11.50
N GLY A 148 -14.12 -6.59 11.32
CA GLY A 148 -13.45 -7.28 12.44
C GLY A 148 -12.62 -6.35 13.31
N ILE A 149 -12.05 -5.27 12.74
CA ILE A 149 -11.23 -4.28 13.46
C ILE A 149 -12.10 -3.29 14.23
N ALA A 150 -13.18 -2.81 13.60
CA ALA A 150 -14.10 -1.85 14.21
C ALA A 150 -14.75 -2.39 15.50
N TYR A 151 -14.97 -3.71 15.58
CA TYR A 151 -15.62 -4.38 16.71
C TYR A 151 -14.67 -5.15 17.66
N MET A 152 -13.35 -4.97 17.57
CA MET A 152 -12.41 -5.69 18.45
C MET A 152 -12.62 -5.35 19.94
N GLU A 153 -12.90 -6.36 20.76
CA GLU A 153 -12.93 -6.27 22.23
C GLU A 153 -11.52 -6.18 22.86
N ALA A 154 -10.47 -6.38 22.06
CA ALA A 154 -9.08 -6.26 22.49
C ALA A 154 -8.81 -4.88 23.11
N LYS A 155 -8.07 -4.89 24.22
CA LYS A 155 -7.69 -3.68 24.96
C LYS A 155 -6.25 -3.33 24.65
N GLU A 156 -5.96 -2.04 24.56
CA GLU A 156 -4.59 -1.55 24.46
C GLU A 156 -3.71 -2.04 25.63
N PRO A 157 -2.40 -2.23 25.37
CA PRO A 157 -1.43 -2.42 26.42
C PRO A 157 -1.23 -1.12 27.23
N GLY A 158 -0.50 -1.21 28.34
CA GLY A 158 -0.25 -0.05 29.19
C GLY A 158 0.56 1.04 28.50
N LYS A 159 0.42 2.29 28.97
CA LYS A 159 0.86 3.52 28.27
C LYS A 159 2.33 3.54 27.83
N ALA A 160 3.20 2.86 28.57
CA ALA A 160 4.63 2.81 28.24
C ALA A 160 4.94 1.82 27.11
N VAL A 161 4.16 0.74 27.00
CA VAL A 161 4.21 -0.16 25.83
C VAL A 161 3.75 0.60 24.59
N VAL A 162 2.65 1.36 24.70
CA VAL A 162 2.15 2.23 23.63
C VAL A 162 3.23 3.25 23.22
N ALA A 163 3.90 3.90 24.18
CA ALA A 163 5.00 4.82 23.89
C ALA A 163 6.17 4.12 23.17
N GLN A 164 6.64 2.97 23.68
CA GLN A 164 7.72 2.20 23.05
C GLN A 164 7.35 1.72 21.64
N ALA A 165 6.10 1.32 21.43
CA ALA A 165 5.59 0.91 20.13
C ALA A 165 5.59 2.07 19.11
N LYS A 166 5.36 3.31 19.56
CA LYS A 166 5.38 4.49 18.68
C LYS A 166 6.77 4.96 18.26
N ASP A 167 7.81 4.55 18.98
CA ASP A 167 9.21 4.76 18.60
C ASP A 167 9.73 3.77 17.52
N ALA A 168 8.91 2.77 17.14
CA ALA A 168 9.31 1.73 16.18
C ALA A 168 9.74 2.29 14.82
N SER A 169 10.88 1.80 14.31
CA SER A 169 11.46 2.23 13.04
C SER A 169 10.79 1.53 11.85
N VAL A 170 10.30 2.29 10.87
CA VAL A 170 9.55 1.76 9.71
C VAL A 170 10.15 2.22 8.38
N ALA A 171 10.63 1.27 7.57
CA ALA A 171 10.98 1.55 6.18
C ALA A 171 9.72 1.50 5.29
N ILE A 172 9.44 2.56 4.54
CA ILE A 172 8.39 2.58 3.51
C ILE A 172 9.08 2.48 2.15
N ILE A 173 9.01 1.32 1.50
CA ILE A 173 9.75 1.05 0.27
C ILE A 173 8.86 1.29 -0.95
N GLY A 174 9.03 2.47 -1.55
CA GLY A 174 8.23 3.03 -2.63
C GLY A 174 7.48 4.28 -2.19
N GLY A 175 7.70 5.38 -2.91
CA GLY A 175 7.00 6.67 -2.76
C GLY A 175 5.71 6.75 -3.59
N GLY A 176 5.06 5.61 -3.87
CA GLY A 176 3.76 5.56 -4.54
C GLY A 176 2.61 6.00 -3.63
N MET A 177 1.40 6.14 -4.18
CA MET A 177 0.23 6.62 -3.40
C MET A 177 -0.07 5.81 -2.13
N SER A 178 0.19 4.50 -2.15
CA SER A 178 0.04 3.65 -0.97
C SER A 178 1.10 3.97 0.10
N GLY A 179 2.38 4.05 -0.27
CA GLY A 179 3.46 4.45 0.65
C GLY A 179 3.31 5.87 1.20
N LEU A 180 2.88 6.82 0.36
CA LEU A 180 2.56 8.20 0.77
C LEU A 180 1.42 8.22 1.79
N LEU A 181 0.31 7.51 1.54
CA LEU A 181 -0.78 7.42 2.52
C LEU A 181 -0.30 6.74 3.81
N THR A 182 0.44 5.64 3.75
CA THR A 182 1.02 5.01 4.96
C THR A 182 1.85 5.99 5.79
N SER A 183 2.69 6.83 5.18
CA SER A 183 3.46 7.83 5.94
C SER A 183 2.56 8.84 6.68
N HIS A 184 1.49 9.30 6.02
CA HIS A 184 0.49 10.18 6.64
C HIS A 184 -0.30 9.48 7.75
N LEU A 185 -0.67 8.22 7.56
CA LEU A 185 -1.39 7.42 8.56
C LEU A 185 -0.53 7.20 9.81
N LEU A 186 0.75 6.85 9.66
CA LEU A 186 1.70 6.70 10.78
C LEU A 186 1.89 8.02 11.54
N GLU A 187 2.10 9.14 10.85
CA GLU A 187 2.15 10.47 11.47
C GLU A 187 0.86 10.79 12.25
N SER A 188 -0.31 10.48 11.69
CA SER A 188 -1.61 10.84 12.28
C SER A 188 -1.85 10.19 13.65
N VAL A 189 -1.23 9.03 13.90
CA VAL A 189 -1.33 8.29 15.17
C VAL A 189 -0.09 8.44 16.06
N GLY A 190 0.87 9.28 15.67
CA GLY A 190 2.07 9.60 16.46
C GLY A 190 3.25 8.64 16.28
N ILE A 191 3.30 7.86 15.19
CA ILE A 191 4.50 7.10 14.80
C ILE A 191 5.32 7.96 13.84
N HIS A 192 6.41 8.51 14.35
CA HIS A 192 7.23 9.48 13.60
C HIS A 192 8.51 8.89 13.01
N ASN A 193 8.93 7.68 13.43
CA ASN A 193 10.20 7.06 13.05
C ASN A 193 10.08 6.23 11.75
N TRP A 194 9.56 6.84 10.69
CA TRP A 194 9.46 6.23 9.37
C TRP A 194 10.34 6.94 8.34
N HIS A 195 10.72 6.23 7.28
CA HIS A 195 11.50 6.79 6.17
C HIS A 195 11.08 6.16 4.84
N ILE A 196 10.80 7.01 3.84
CA ILE A 196 10.44 6.59 2.48
C ILE A 196 11.72 6.37 1.66
N ILE A 197 11.82 5.22 0.98
CA ILE A 197 12.89 4.92 0.03
C ILE A 197 12.24 4.72 -1.34
N GLU A 198 12.51 5.64 -2.27
CA GLU A 198 11.94 5.65 -3.61
C GLU A 198 13.03 5.41 -4.66
N SER A 199 12.74 4.51 -5.60
CA SER A 199 13.65 4.04 -6.63
C SER A 199 13.94 5.08 -7.73
N SER A 200 13.03 6.02 -7.93
CA SER A 200 13.03 7.04 -9.00
C SER A 200 13.31 8.43 -8.45
N GLY A 201 13.41 9.41 -9.35
CA GLY A 201 13.65 10.82 -9.01
C GLY A 201 12.44 11.60 -8.51
N ARG A 202 11.28 10.95 -8.27
CA ARG A 202 10.04 11.60 -7.82
C ARG A 202 9.14 10.66 -7.01
N ILE A 203 8.22 11.24 -6.25
CA ILE A 203 7.11 10.49 -5.61
C ILE A 203 5.87 10.41 -6.53
N GLY A 204 4.89 9.60 -6.13
CA GLY A 204 3.61 9.38 -6.83
C GLY A 204 3.49 8.05 -7.56
N GLY A 205 4.59 7.32 -7.76
CA GLY A 205 4.61 6.03 -8.46
C GLY A 205 4.04 6.15 -9.88
N ARG A 206 2.98 5.39 -10.18
CA ARG A 206 2.31 5.42 -11.50
C ARG A 206 1.44 6.65 -11.77
N ILE A 207 1.20 7.54 -10.80
CA ILE A 207 0.71 8.88 -11.11
C ILE A 207 1.83 9.62 -11.87
N ARG A 208 1.57 9.99 -13.11
CA ARG A 208 2.49 10.76 -13.96
C ARG A 208 1.70 11.72 -14.84
N THR A 209 1.94 13.02 -14.65
CA THR A 209 1.45 14.08 -15.53
C THR A 209 2.65 14.72 -16.23
N GLU A 210 2.75 14.58 -17.55
CA GLU A 210 3.87 15.18 -18.29
C GLU A 210 3.50 16.58 -18.78
N TYR A 211 4.32 17.59 -18.45
CA TYR A 211 4.14 18.99 -18.87
C TYR A 211 5.06 19.30 -20.06
N LEU A 212 4.51 19.22 -21.27
CA LEU A 212 5.30 19.32 -22.50
C LEU A 212 5.86 20.74 -22.67
N ASN A 213 6.95 20.85 -23.46
CA ASN A 213 7.61 22.12 -23.78
C ASN A 213 8.11 22.91 -22.55
N ASN A 214 8.51 22.21 -21.48
CA ASN A 214 8.94 22.79 -20.19
C ASN A 214 7.91 23.78 -19.59
N THR A 215 6.63 23.53 -19.82
CA THR A 215 5.57 24.42 -19.35
C THR A 215 5.24 24.21 -17.88
N ARG A 216 4.72 25.25 -17.25
CA ARG A 216 4.19 25.16 -15.89
C ARG A 216 2.76 24.60 -15.89
N PRO A 217 2.28 24.07 -14.75
CA PRO A 217 0.95 23.48 -14.66
C PRO A 217 -0.20 24.47 -15.00
N ASP A 218 -0.03 25.76 -14.70
CA ASP A 218 -1.01 26.83 -15.04
C ASP A 218 -1.14 27.13 -16.55
N GLN A 219 -0.28 26.54 -17.39
CA GLN A 219 -0.29 26.73 -18.84
C GLN A 219 -1.05 25.63 -19.60
N TYR A 220 -1.56 24.60 -18.91
CA TYR A 220 -2.42 23.53 -19.46
C TYR A 220 -1.89 22.78 -20.70
N GLN A 221 -0.57 22.75 -20.89
CA GLN A 221 0.11 22.00 -21.94
C GLN A 221 0.64 20.65 -21.40
N TYR A 222 -0.26 19.88 -20.80
CA TYR A 222 0.06 18.61 -20.16
C TYR A 222 -0.87 17.48 -20.59
N GLN A 223 -0.45 16.24 -20.34
CA GLN A 223 -1.31 15.07 -20.46
C GLN A 223 -0.99 14.02 -19.39
N GLU A 224 -2.00 13.23 -19.04
CA GLU A 224 -1.91 12.17 -18.04
C GLU A 224 -1.34 10.89 -18.66
N MET A 225 -0.07 10.61 -18.35
CA MET A 225 0.65 9.43 -18.79
C MET A 225 0.47 8.24 -17.82
N GLY A 226 -0.06 8.51 -16.62
CA GLY A 226 -0.57 7.54 -15.65
C GLY A 226 -2.11 7.42 -15.65
N PRO A 227 -2.77 7.23 -14.50
CA PRO A 227 -4.22 7.33 -14.38
C PRO A 227 -4.72 8.74 -14.76
N MET A 228 -5.98 8.87 -15.17
CA MET A 228 -6.50 10.11 -15.78
C MET A 228 -7.70 10.75 -15.08
N ARG A 229 -8.48 9.95 -14.34
CA ARG A 229 -9.85 10.28 -13.93
C ARG A 229 -10.35 9.37 -12.80
N PHE A 230 -11.47 9.76 -12.20
CA PHE A 230 -12.17 9.05 -11.14
C PHE A 230 -13.67 9.00 -11.46
N PRO A 231 -14.33 7.83 -11.40
CA PRO A 231 -15.77 7.76 -11.48
C PRO A 231 -16.39 8.37 -10.21
N VAL A 232 -17.62 8.89 -10.32
CA VAL A 232 -18.33 9.57 -9.21
C VAL A 232 -19.73 9.00 -9.01
N SER A 233 -20.50 8.90 -10.09
CA SER A 233 -21.87 8.41 -10.04
C SER A 233 -22.33 7.86 -11.39
N ILE A 234 -23.28 6.94 -11.35
CA ILE A 234 -24.00 6.40 -12.51
C ILE A 234 -25.42 6.97 -12.45
N THR A 235 -25.95 7.39 -13.59
CA THR A 235 -27.34 7.80 -13.76
C THR A 235 -27.99 6.89 -14.79
N TYR A 236 -28.96 6.09 -14.37
CA TYR A 236 -29.66 5.15 -15.25
C TYR A 236 -30.62 5.90 -16.17
N ALA A 237 -30.54 5.64 -17.48
CA ALA A 237 -31.28 6.41 -18.49
C ALA A 237 -32.79 6.09 -18.53
N ASP A 238 -33.18 4.91 -18.05
CA ASP A 238 -34.56 4.41 -18.01
C ASP A 238 -35.33 4.85 -16.75
N THR A 239 -34.67 4.81 -15.58
CA THR A 239 -35.28 5.22 -14.29
C THR A 239 -34.98 6.65 -13.87
N ASN A 240 -33.94 7.27 -14.45
CA ASN A 240 -33.33 8.53 -14.01
C ASN A 240 -32.82 8.50 -12.54
N GLU A 241 -32.66 7.30 -11.96
CA GLU A 241 -32.02 7.11 -10.66
C GLU A 241 -30.50 7.40 -10.77
N THR A 242 -29.93 8.07 -9.78
CA THR A 242 -28.49 8.32 -9.70
C THR A 242 -27.90 7.68 -8.45
N LEU A 243 -26.94 6.77 -8.64
CA LEU A 243 -26.20 6.13 -7.55
C LEU A 243 -24.76 6.67 -7.52
N GLU A 244 -24.29 7.06 -6.33
CA GLU A 244 -22.89 7.41 -6.12
C GLU A 244 -22.04 6.15 -5.94
N ILE A 245 -20.89 6.10 -6.61
CA ILE A 245 -19.88 5.06 -6.44
C ILE A 245 -19.12 5.37 -5.14
N GLN A 246 -19.17 4.44 -4.17
CA GLN A 246 -18.79 4.76 -2.79
C GLN A 246 -17.29 4.68 -2.53
N ASP A 247 -16.60 3.65 -2.99
CA ASP A 247 -15.17 3.40 -2.75
C ASP A 247 -14.25 4.56 -3.17
N HIS A 248 -14.45 5.12 -4.36
CA HIS A 248 -13.67 6.26 -4.89
C HIS A 248 -13.77 7.53 -4.03
N LYS A 249 -14.73 7.63 -3.10
CA LYS A 249 -14.81 8.76 -2.15
C LYS A 249 -13.57 8.90 -1.27
N MET A 250 -12.86 7.81 -1.00
CA MET A 250 -11.58 7.84 -0.28
C MET A 250 -10.54 8.75 -0.96
N VAL A 251 -10.54 8.80 -2.30
CA VAL A 251 -9.63 9.66 -3.08
C VAL A 251 -9.99 11.14 -2.91
N PHE A 252 -11.29 11.46 -2.89
CA PHE A 252 -11.75 12.84 -2.67
C PHE A 252 -11.45 13.30 -1.23
N GLN A 253 -11.69 12.45 -0.23
CA GLN A 253 -11.28 12.70 1.15
C GLN A 253 -9.77 12.95 1.27
N LEU A 254 -8.93 12.19 0.58
CA LEU A 254 -7.48 12.41 0.61
C LEU A 254 -7.12 13.80 0.07
N GLY A 255 -7.74 14.25 -1.02
CA GLY A 255 -7.56 15.60 -1.52
C GLY A 255 -7.97 16.67 -0.51
N ASP A 256 -9.11 16.51 0.17
CA ASP A 256 -9.57 17.42 1.21
C ASP A 256 -8.62 17.48 2.41
N VAL A 257 -8.06 16.32 2.83
CA VAL A 257 -7.04 16.23 3.89
C VAL A 257 -5.77 16.95 3.49
N LEU A 258 -5.25 16.72 2.28
CA LEU A 258 -4.05 17.38 1.77
C LEU A 258 -4.24 18.90 1.60
N ASN A 259 -5.42 19.33 1.15
CA ASN A 259 -5.79 20.75 1.08
C ASN A 259 -5.81 21.41 2.47
N LYS A 260 -6.31 20.70 3.49
CA LYS A 260 -6.29 21.17 4.88
C LYS A 260 -4.87 21.23 5.45
N MET A 261 -4.01 20.26 5.14
CA MET A 261 -2.61 20.23 5.56
C MET A 261 -1.75 21.32 4.89
N ASN A 262 -2.17 21.79 3.71
CA ASN A 262 -1.47 22.80 2.92
C ASN A 262 -2.27 24.12 2.83
N SER A 263 -3.04 24.49 3.87
CA SER A 263 -3.91 25.69 3.86
C SER A 263 -3.18 26.99 3.51
N ASP A 264 -1.90 27.05 3.83
CA ASP A 264 -1.05 28.23 3.66
C ASP A 264 -0.28 28.23 2.31
N ASN A 265 -0.38 27.13 1.55
CA ASN A 265 0.34 26.88 0.28
C ASN A 265 -0.66 26.58 -0.87
N PRO A 266 -1.44 27.57 -1.35
CA PRO A 266 -2.53 27.36 -2.30
C PRO A 266 -2.10 26.82 -3.67
N GLU A 267 -0.81 26.91 -4.01
CA GLU A 267 -0.22 26.30 -5.22
C GLU A 267 -0.12 24.76 -5.15
N LEU A 268 -0.27 24.17 -3.96
CA LEU A 268 -0.33 22.73 -3.73
C LEU A 268 -1.76 22.18 -3.69
N ALA A 269 -2.77 23.02 -3.91
CA ALA A 269 -4.17 22.63 -3.77
C ALA A 269 -4.59 21.56 -4.80
N VAL A 270 -5.09 20.43 -4.29
CA VAL A 270 -5.69 19.33 -5.04
C VAL A 270 -7.13 19.69 -5.39
N ASN A 271 -7.33 20.25 -6.58
CA ASN A 271 -8.64 20.74 -7.03
C ASN A 271 -9.30 19.74 -7.99
N PHE A 272 -10.33 19.02 -7.54
CA PHE A 272 -11.08 18.12 -8.42
C PHE A 272 -12.02 18.88 -9.36
N ILE A 273 -11.85 18.69 -10.66
CA ILE A 273 -12.67 19.29 -11.74
C ILE A 273 -13.43 18.20 -12.51
N PRO A 274 -14.52 18.53 -13.23
CA PRO A 274 -15.21 17.56 -14.08
C PRO A 274 -14.29 16.96 -15.14
N PHE A 275 -14.49 15.68 -15.47
CA PHE A 275 -13.88 15.03 -16.63
C PHE A 275 -14.97 14.65 -17.64
N VAL A 276 -14.75 14.96 -18.91
CA VAL A 276 -15.64 14.58 -20.01
C VAL A 276 -15.20 13.21 -20.51
N GLN A 277 -15.95 12.17 -20.16
CA GLN A 277 -15.67 10.80 -20.57
C GLN A 277 -16.03 10.54 -22.03
N ASN A 278 -17.24 10.93 -22.42
CA ASN A 278 -17.81 10.71 -23.75
C ASN A 278 -18.14 12.06 -24.40
N SER A 279 -17.87 12.20 -25.69
CA SER A 279 -18.14 13.40 -26.48
C SER A 279 -18.51 12.98 -27.90
N PRO A 280 -19.53 13.59 -28.54
CA PRO A 280 -20.09 13.09 -29.81
C PRO A 280 -19.09 13.10 -30.97
N ASN A 281 -18.11 14.00 -30.96
CA ASN A 281 -17.19 14.21 -32.07
C ASN A 281 -15.82 13.51 -31.91
N VAL A 282 -15.64 12.69 -30.86
CA VAL A 282 -14.45 11.82 -30.77
C VAL A 282 -14.45 10.80 -31.92
N PRO A 283 -13.27 10.37 -32.42
CA PRO A 283 -13.21 9.35 -33.47
C PRO A 283 -13.73 8.01 -32.96
N ALA A 284 -14.28 7.21 -33.86
CA ALA A 284 -14.82 5.88 -33.58
C ALA A 284 -14.10 4.78 -34.38
N SER A 285 -14.03 3.58 -33.80
CA SER A 285 -13.68 2.36 -34.51
C SER A 285 -14.82 2.00 -35.45
N THR A 286 -14.50 1.67 -36.71
CA THR A 286 -15.50 1.48 -37.78
C THR A 286 -15.11 0.33 -38.71
N GLY A 287 -14.28 -0.59 -38.24
CA GLY A 287 -13.85 -1.78 -39.00
C GLY A 287 -13.14 -1.48 -40.33
N GLY A 288 -12.54 -0.30 -40.47
CA GLY A 288 -11.90 0.18 -41.69
C GLY A 288 -12.79 1.04 -42.60
N ASN A 289 -14.08 1.20 -42.30
CA ASN A 289 -14.94 2.15 -43.03
C ASN A 289 -14.49 3.59 -42.78
N ARG A 290 -14.66 4.46 -43.79
CA ARG A 290 -14.26 5.87 -43.72
C ARG A 290 -15.34 6.76 -44.30
N LEU A 291 -15.38 8.01 -43.83
CA LEU A 291 -16.24 9.04 -44.41
C LEU A 291 -15.86 9.29 -45.89
N PRO A 292 -16.74 9.90 -46.72
CA PRO A 292 -16.45 10.17 -48.14
C PRO A 292 -15.22 11.06 -48.40
N ASN A 293 -14.74 11.80 -47.39
CA ASN A 293 -13.51 12.60 -47.43
C ASN A 293 -12.25 11.81 -47.00
N GLY A 294 -12.38 10.52 -46.70
CA GLY A 294 -11.30 9.63 -46.25
C GLY A 294 -11.03 9.63 -44.75
N LEU A 295 -11.69 10.50 -43.96
CA LEU A 295 -11.45 10.59 -42.52
C LEU A 295 -12.15 9.46 -41.74
N ILE A 296 -11.65 9.21 -40.54
CA ILE A 296 -12.29 8.33 -39.56
C ILE A 296 -13.62 8.95 -39.09
N PRO A 297 -14.75 8.20 -39.08
CA PRO A 297 -16.02 8.68 -38.56
C PRO A 297 -15.97 9.03 -37.07
N THR A 298 -16.83 9.96 -36.64
CA THR A 298 -17.01 10.22 -35.21
C THR A 298 -18.05 9.28 -34.58
N ALA A 299 -18.09 9.23 -33.25
CA ALA A 299 -19.14 8.51 -32.52
C ALA A 299 -20.56 8.98 -32.91
N ALA A 300 -20.75 10.27 -33.18
CA ALA A 300 -22.02 10.81 -33.67
C ALA A 300 -22.32 10.46 -35.13
N ASP A 301 -21.30 10.29 -35.97
CA ASP A 301 -21.51 9.81 -37.35
C ASP A 301 -21.99 8.36 -37.33
N VAL A 302 -21.37 7.48 -36.53
CA VAL A 302 -21.80 6.09 -36.34
C VAL A 302 -23.21 6.01 -35.72
N ALA A 303 -23.53 6.88 -34.76
CA ALA A 303 -24.87 6.94 -34.17
C ALA A 303 -25.95 7.45 -35.15
N ALA A 304 -25.57 8.22 -36.18
CA ALA A 304 -26.47 8.71 -37.22
C ALA A 304 -26.59 7.74 -38.41
N ASP A 305 -25.53 6.99 -38.71
CA ASP A 305 -25.47 5.98 -39.76
C ASP A 305 -24.72 4.72 -39.26
N SER A 306 -25.49 3.75 -38.79
CA SER A 306 -24.94 2.48 -38.30
C SER A 306 -24.31 1.60 -39.38
N SER A 307 -24.40 1.97 -40.68
CA SER A 307 -23.68 1.27 -41.74
C SER A 307 -22.19 1.65 -41.81
N LEU A 308 -21.80 2.70 -41.10
CA LEU A 308 -20.39 3.06 -40.90
C LEU A 308 -19.69 2.07 -39.96
N ASP A 309 -20.40 1.44 -39.03
CA ASP A 309 -19.79 0.40 -38.18
C ASP A 309 -19.68 -0.91 -38.96
N TYR A 310 -18.48 -1.48 -39.02
CA TYR A 310 -18.23 -2.79 -39.62
C TYR A 310 -17.69 -3.75 -38.57
N GLU A 311 -18.56 -4.68 -38.17
CA GLU A 311 -18.18 -5.88 -37.47
C GLU A 311 -18.19 -7.05 -38.47
N ALA A 312 -17.14 -7.87 -38.46
CA ALA A 312 -17.09 -9.07 -39.30
C ALA A 312 -18.15 -10.07 -38.80
N ALA A 313 -19.04 -10.57 -39.65
CA ALA A 313 -20.12 -11.43 -39.20
C ALA A 313 -19.62 -12.77 -38.62
N SER A 314 -20.15 -13.15 -37.44
CA SER A 314 -19.91 -14.47 -36.83
C SER A 314 -20.22 -15.63 -37.78
N SER A 315 -19.43 -16.71 -37.68
CA SER A 315 -19.66 -17.96 -38.42
C SER A 315 -21.00 -18.63 -38.08
N ASN A 316 -21.58 -18.31 -36.92
CA ASN A 316 -22.95 -18.66 -36.56
C ASN A 316 -23.53 -17.59 -35.61
N ALA A 317 -24.18 -16.58 -36.19
CA ALA A 317 -24.76 -15.45 -35.45
C ALA A 317 -25.74 -15.88 -34.34
N THR A 318 -26.51 -16.96 -34.53
CA THR A 318 -27.42 -17.47 -33.49
C THR A 318 -26.64 -18.02 -32.29
N ALA A 319 -25.56 -18.76 -32.53
CA ALA A 319 -24.73 -19.29 -31.44
C ALA A 319 -23.94 -18.18 -30.72
N ALA A 320 -23.50 -17.14 -31.43
CA ALA A 320 -22.84 -15.99 -30.83
C ALA A 320 -23.78 -15.17 -29.93
N ALA A 321 -25.01 -14.89 -30.41
CA ALA A 321 -26.02 -14.19 -29.61
C ALA A 321 -26.45 -15.00 -28.38
N ASP A 322 -26.61 -16.33 -28.53
CA ASP A 322 -26.92 -17.26 -27.44
C ASP A 322 -25.80 -17.28 -26.39
N ALA A 323 -24.53 -17.34 -26.80
CA ALA A 323 -23.38 -17.28 -25.90
C ALA A 323 -23.26 -15.95 -25.14
N ALA A 324 -23.41 -14.81 -25.84
CA ALA A 324 -23.38 -13.48 -25.21
C ALA A 324 -24.53 -13.30 -24.20
N GLN A 325 -25.73 -13.81 -24.51
CA GLN A 325 -26.84 -13.81 -23.58
C GLN A 325 -26.58 -14.73 -22.38
N ALA A 326 -26.02 -15.92 -22.58
CA ALA A 326 -25.71 -16.85 -21.48
C ALA A 326 -24.69 -16.28 -20.49
N TYR A 327 -23.69 -15.52 -20.97
CA TYR A 327 -22.79 -14.77 -20.09
C TYR A 327 -23.51 -13.64 -19.34
N THR A 328 -24.34 -12.87 -20.02
CA THR A 328 -25.17 -11.80 -19.43
C THR A 328 -26.09 -12.35 -18.33
N ASP A 329 -26.75 -13.48 -18.57
CA ASP A 329 -27.62 -14.14 -17.61
C ASP A 329 -26.87 -14.58 -16.34
N TYR A 330 -25.66 -15.16 -16.51
CA TYR A 330 -24.83 -15.61 -15.37
C TYR A 330 -24.27 -14.45 -14.52
N THR A 331 -23.84 -13.35 -15.18
CA THR A 331 -23.25 -12.17 -14.54
C THR A 331 -24.26 -11.23 -13.89
N THR A 332 -25.53 -11.27 -14.32
CA THR A 332 -26.59 -10.40 -13.78
C THR A 332 -27.49 -11.07 -12.74
N ALA A 333 -27.47 -12.41 -12.65
CA ALA A 333 -28.36 -13.21 -11.79
C ALA A 333 -28.38 -12.81 -10.30
N ASP A 334 -27.23 -12.43 -9.73
CA ASP A 334 -27.09 -12.10 -8.31
C ASP A 334 -27.23 -10.58 -8.01
N ARG A 335 -27.44 -9.77 -9.05
CA ARG A 335 -27.40 -8.29 -9.03
C ARG A 335 -26.10 -7.70 -8.49
N ILE A 336 -24.94 -8.21 -8.93
CA ILE A 336 -23.60 -7.73 -8.52
C ILE A 336 -23.39 -6.22 -8.77
N THR A 337 -23.87 -5.67 -9.89
CA THR A 337 -23.66 -4.24 -10.27
C THR A 337 -24.08 -3.25 -9.18
N PRO A 338 -25.33 -3.24 -8.66
CA PRO A 338 -25.69 -2.42 -7.50
C PRO A 338 -24.83 -2.65 -6.25
N LYS A 339 -24.34 -3.88 -6.00
CA LYS A 339 -23.46 -4.17 -4.86
C LYS A 339 -22.12 -3.46 -5.03
N ILE A 340 -21.50 -3.54 -6.21
CA ILE A 340 -20.21 -2.89 -6.53
C ILE A 340 -20.30 -1.39 -6.27
N ILE A 341 -21.37 -0.74 -6.75
CA ILE A 341 -21.58 0.71 -6.59
C ILE A 341 -21.69 1.11 -5.10
N ALA A 342 -22.43 0.32 -4.31
CA ALA A 342 -22.77 0.65 -2.93
C ALA A 342 -21.72 0.21 -1.90
N ASN A 343 -21.11 -0.96 -2.09
CA ASN A 343 -20.17 -1.58 -1.17
C ASN A 343 -19.27 -2.61 -1.91
N MET A 344 -18.15 -2.13 -2.46
CA MET A 344 -17.16 -2.96 -3.16
C MET A 344 -16.69 -4.18 -2.35
N TYR A 345 -16.57 -4.06 -1.02
CA TYR A 345 -16.08 -5.12 -0.14
C TYR A 345 -17.09 -6.27 -0.02
N GLN A 346 -18.38 -5.95 0.15
CA GLN A 346 -19.46 -6.96 0.11
C GLN A 346 -19.64 -7.52 -1.31
N ALA A 347 -19.42 -6.71 -2.35
CA ALA A 347 -19.48 -7.17 -3.74
C ALA A 347 -18.38 -8.18 -4.07
N HIS A 348 -17.12 -7.90 -3.72
CA HIS A 348 -15.99 -8.81 -3.90
C HIS A 348 -16.24 -10.15 -3.19
N LYS A 349 -16.72 -10.13 -1.94
CA LYS A 349 -17.12 -11.35 -1.22
C LYS A 349 -18.17 -12.15 -1.97
N SER A 350 -19.25 -11.48 -2.41
CA SER A 350 -20.31 -12.12 -3.21
C SER A 350 -19.78 -12.67 -4.53
N ALA A 351 -18.77 -12.06 -5.14
CA ALA A 351 -18.16 -12.52 -6.38
C ALA A 351 -17.30 -13.78 -6.17
N VAL A 352 -16.57 -13.89 -5.06
CA VAL A 352 -15.89 -15.12 -4.64
C VAL A 352 -16.93 -16.24 -4.38
N GLU A 353 -17.97 -15.95 -3.60
CA GLU A 353 -19.02 -16.93 -3.25
C GLU A 353 -19.81 -17.43 -4.48
N ASN A 354 -20.00 -16.57 -5.49
CA ASN A 354 -20.68 -16.92 -6.76
C ASN A 354 -19.74 -17.50 -7.84
N GLY A 355 -18.42 -17.56 -7.59
CA GLY A 355 -17.44 -18.18 -8.47
C GLY A 355 -16.95 -17.32 -9.65
N TYR A 356 -17.11 -15.99 -9.60
CA TYR A 356 -16.66 -15.06 -10.65
C TYR A 356 -15.12 -14.93 -10.77
N PHE A 357 -14.36 -15.65 -9.95
CA PHE A 357 -12.90 -15.80 -10.05
C PHE A 357 -12.46 -17.14 -10.68
N HIS A 358 -13.37 -18.11 -10.80
CA HIS A 358 -13.08 -19.45 -11.33
C HIS A 358 -12.99 -19.49 -12.86
N TRP A 359 -13.45 -18.44 -13.56
CA TRP A 359 -13.55 -18.39 -15.01
C TRP A 359 -13.21 -16.99 -15.54
N SER A 360 -12.61 -16.95 -16.73
CA SER A 360 -12.78 -15.81 -17.65
C SER A 360 -14.07 -15.99 -18.43
N GLU A 361 -14.55 -14.96 -19.10
CA GLU A 361 -15.73 -15.06 -19.98
C GLU A 361 -15.52 -16.17 -21.03
N ALA A 362 -14.39 -16.12 -21.73
CA ALA A 362 -14.01 -17.15 -22.71
C ALA A 362 -13.91 -18.55 -22.08
N GLY A 363 -13.35 -18.67 -20.88
CA GLY A 363 -13.26 -19.93 -20.14
C GLY A 363 -14.63 -20.51 -19.79
N TYR A 364 -15.57 -19.68 -19.33
CA TYR A 364 -16.93 -20.08 -18.99
C TYR A 364 -17.71 -20.55 -20.23
N LEU A 365 -17.73 -19.75 -21.29
CA LEU A 365 -18.43 -20.09 -22.53
C LEU A 365 -17.91 -21.40 -23.13
N ARG A 366 -16.58 -21.58 -23.17
CA ARG A 366 -15.96 -22.77 -23.77
C ARG A 366 -16.09 -24.02 -22.91
N TYR A 367 -15.77 -23.95 -21.61
CA TYR A 367 -15.60 -25.13 -20.78
C TYR A 367 -16.79 -25.44 -19.87
N ALA A 368 -17.54 -24.43 -19.41
CA ALA A 368 -18.74 -24.63 -18.60
C ALA A 368 -19.99 -24.82 -19.47
N LEU A 369 -20.12 -24.04 -20.55
CA LEU A 369 -21.29 -24.10 -21.45
C LEU A 369 -21.07 -24.90 -22.75
N GLY A 370 -19.81 -25.15 -23.13
CA GLY A 370 -19.49 -26.01 -24.27
C GLY A 370 -19.60 -25.35 -25.65
N TYR A 371 -19.58 -24.01 -25.72
CA TYR A 371 -19.46 -23.31 -27.01
C TYR A 371 -18.11 -23.66 -27.67
N ASN A 372 -18.11 -23.69 -29.01
CA ASN A 372 -16.90 -24.01 -29.75
C ASN A 372 -15.94 -22.81 -29.81
N ASP A 373 -14.65 -23.11 -29.93
CA ASP A 373 -13.54 -22.14 -29.93
C ASP A 373 -13.78 -20.88 -30.77
N ASN A 374 -14.36 -21.00 -31.97
CA ASN A 374 -14.58 -19.87 -32.88
C ASN A 374 -15.79 -19.00 -32.48
N ILE A 375 -16.76 -19.54 -31.73
CA ILE A 375 -17.86 -18.75 -31.17
C ILE A 375 -17.44 -18.11 -29.85
N THR A 376 -16.67 -18.82 -29.02
CA THR A 376 -16.07 -18.25 -27.82
C THR A 376 -15.16 -17.06 -28.16
N ASP A 377 -14.19 -17.22 -29.08
CA ASP A 377 -13.27 -16.16 -29.49
C ASP A 377 -14.02 -14.96 -30.08
N TYR A 378 -15.07 -15.21 -30.86
CA TYR A 378 -15.90 -14.15 -31.43
C TYR A 378 -16.61 -13.28 -30.36
N VAL A 379 -17.11 -13.91 -29.29
CA VAL A 379 -17.90 -13.21 -28.25
C VAL A 379 -17.00 -12.61 -27.17
N ALA A 380 -16.00 -13.35 -26.72
CA ALA A 380 -15.25 -13.09 -25.49
C ALA A 380 -13.72 -13.07 -25.69
N GLY A 381 -13.24 -13.19 -26.93
CA GLY A 381 -11.82 -13.32 -27.24
C GLY A 381 -11.18 -14.55 -26.59
N THR A 382 -9.89 -14.43 -26.26
CA THR A 382 -9.08 -15.52 -25.70
C THR A 382 -8.38 -15.16 -24.39
N ASP A 383 -8.87 -14.18 -23.64
CA ASP A 383 -8.22 -13.80 -22.38
C ASP A 383 -8.54 -14.75 -21.21
N ASP A 384 -7.65 -14.71 -20.21
CA ASP A 384 -7.71 -15.45 -18.96
C ASP A 384 -7.92 -14.52 -17.75
N THR A 385 -8.56 -13.35 -17.97
CA THR A 385 -8.92 -12.40 -16.92
C THR A 385 -10.17 -12.92 -16.19
N PRO A 386 -10.21 -12.95 -14.84
CA PRO A 386 -11.40 -13.38 -14.11
C PRO A 386 -12.57 -12.43 -14.37
N MET A 387 -13.79 -12.97 -14.49
CA MET A 387 -15.02 -12.19 -14.74
C MET A 387 -15.20 -11.01 -13.77
N TRP A 388 -14.71 -11.13 -12.53
CA TRP A 388 -14.69 -10.04 -11.56
C TRP A 388 -14.12 -8.73 -12.13
N ASP A 389 -13.05 -8.79 -12.94
CA ASP A 389 -12.41 -7.60 -13.51
C ASP A 389 -13.36 -6.85 -14.45
N SER A 390 -13.91 -7.57 -15.43
CA SER A 390 -14.93 -7.08 -16.36
C SER A 390 -16.17 -6.52 -15.64
N LEU A 391 -16.55 -7.10 -14.49
CA LEU A 391 -17.67 -6.63 -13.69
C LEU A 391 -17.39 -5.27 -13.03
N TYR A 392 -16.27 -5.12 -12.29
CA TYR A 392 -16.02 -3.84 -11.61
C TYR A 392 -15.60 -2.73 -12.57
N GLU A 393 -14.80 -3.03 -13.60
CA GLU A 393 -14.46 -2.07 -14.65
C GLU A 393 -15.70 -1.67 -15.45
N GLY A 394 -16.59 -2.61 -15.78
CA GLY A 394 -17.88 -2.32 -16.42
C GLY A 394 -18.74 -1.35 -15.60
N VAL A 395 -18.79 -1.53 -14.28
CA VAL A 395 -19.47 -0.58 -13.38
C VAL A 395 -18.79 0.79 -13.39
N TYR A 396 -17.48 0.87 -13.22
CA TYR A 396 -16.78 2.15 -13.22
C TYR A 396 -16.91 2.89 -14.56
N PHE A 397 -16.74 2.20 -15.69
CA PHE A 397 -16.87 2.81 -17.02
C PHE A 397 -18.32 3.17 -17.40
N SER A 398 -19.32 2.59 -16.74
CA SER A 398 -20.72 3.03 -16.85
C SER A 398 -21.03 4.37 -16.14
N ALA A 399 -20.08 4.94 -15.39
CA ALA A 399 -20.29 6.21 -14.69
C ALA A 399 -20.66 7.35 -15.66
N THR A 400 -21.74 8.07 -15.33
CA THR A 400 -22.20 9.25 -16.08
C THR A 400 -21.50 10.53 -15.63
N LYS A 401 -20.89 10.51 -14.45
CA LYS A 401 -20.16 11.64 -13.87
C LYS A 401 -18.75 11.22 -13.47
N TRP A 402 -17.78 11.99 -13.94
CA TRP A 402 -16.35 11.78 -13.69
C TRP A 402 -15.68 13.04 -13.17
N ARG A 403 -14.55 12.85 -12.47
CA ARG A 403 -13.64 13.92 -12.06
C ARG A 403 -12.21 13.63 -12.52
N THR A 404 -11.44 14.68 -12.68
CA THR A 404 -9.97 14.66 -12.77
C THR A 404 -9.41 15.75 -11.85
N ILE A 405 -8.10 16.00 -11.83
CA ILE A 405 -7.47 17.03 -10.99
C ILE A 405 -6.98 18.17 -11.89
N ASP A 406 -7.34 19.40 -11.51
CA ASP A 406 -6.87 20.61 -12.19
C ASP A 406 -5.34 20.66 -12.20
N LYS A 407 -4.76 21.10 -13.32
CA LYS A 407 -3.31 21.20 -13.53
C LYS A 407 -2.55 19.86 -13.40
N GLY A 408 -3.24 18.73 -13.34
CA GLY A 408 -2.66 17.39 -13.41
C GLY A 408 -2.90 16.53 -12.17
N LEU A 409 -3.08 15.22 -12.35
CA LEU A 409 -3.12 14.26 -11.23
C LEU A 409 -1.84 14.27 -10.40
N GLU A 410 -0.70 14.66 -10.97
CA GLU A 410 0.56 14.84 -10.24
C GLU A 410 0.49 15.93 -9.15
N SER A 411 -0.55 16.76 -9.12
CA SER A 411 -0.84 17.64 -7.98
C SER A 411 -1.13 16.86 -6.69
N LEU A 412 -1.67 15.64 -6.77
CA LEU A 412 -1.98 14.79 -5.61
C LEU A 412 -0.70 14.35 -4.85
N PRO A 413 0.30 13.67 -5.47
CA PRO A 413 1.56 13.38 -4.79
C PRO A 413 2.38 14.64 -4.49
N ARG A 414 2.30 15.70 -5.31
CA ARG A 414 2.98 16.98 -5.03
C ARG A 414 2.52 17.60 -3.70
N ALA A 415 1.25 17.48 -3.35
CA ALA A 415 0.71 17.98 -2.08
C ALA A 415 1.23 17.21 -0.84
N PHE A 416 1.76 16.00 -0.99
CA PHE A 416 2.48 15.29 0.08
C PHE A 416 3.90 15.81 0.28
N TRP A 417 4.55 16.33 -0.77
CA TRP A 417 6.00 16.59 -0.76
C TRP A 417 6.52 17.41 0.44
N PRO A 418 5.89 18.52 0.87
CA PRO A 418 6.35 19.29 2.04
C PRO A 418 6.38 18.48 3.34
N HIS A 419 5.53 17.46 3.45
CA HIS A 419 5.33 16.64 4.65
C HIS A 419 6.25 15.42 4.70
N VAL A 420 6.88 15.05 3.58
CA VAL A 420 7.72 13.84 3.46
C VAL A 420 9.16 14.11 3.01
N ALA A 421 9.48 15.30 2.49
CA ALA A 421 10.77 15.59 1.86
C ALA A 421 12.00 15.39 2.78
N ASN A 422 11.85 15.62 4.10
CA ASN A 422 12.91 15.42 5.09
C ASN A 422 13.08 13.95 5.54
N LYS A 423 12.14 13.07 5.16
CA LYS A 423 12.09 11.63 5.48
C LYS A 423 11.99 10.77 4.22
N THR A 424 12.54 11.26 3.10
CA THR A 424 12.51 10.57 1.79
C THR A 424 13.90 10.51 1.17
N THR A 425 14.33 9.32 0.74
CA THR A 425 15.46 9.15 -0.18
C THR A 425 14.95 8.80 -1.56
N LEU A 426 15.21 9.68 -2.54
CA LEU A 426 14.94 9.45 -3.96
C LEU A 426 16.12 8.73 -4.64
N ASN A 427 15.88 8.13 -5.80
CA ASN A 427 16.84 7.40 -6.64
C ASN A 427 17.53 6.19 -5.99
N ARG A 428 17.01 5.66 -4.87
CA ARG A 428 17.58 4.50 -4.18
C ARG A 428 16.82 3.22 -4.52
N LYS A 429 17.44 2.38 -5.36
CA LYS A 429 16.89 1.10 -5.83
C LYS A 429 17.14 0.01 -4.79
N ILE A 430 16.11 -0.37 -4.04
CA ILE A 430 16.14 -1.56 -3.19
C ILE A 430 16.29 -2.82 -4.06
N GLN A 431 17.10 -3.75 -3.59
CA GLN A 431 17.43 -5.02 -4.26
C GLN A 431 17.19 -6.24 -3.37
N GLY A 432 16.81 -6.05 -2.11
CA GLY A 432 16.58 -7.15 -1.20
C GLY A 432 16.10 -6.75 0.17
N LEU A 433 15.57 -7.73 0.89
CA LEU A 433 15.28 -7.68 2.32
C LEU A 433 16.01 -8.84 3.02
N SER A 434 16.46 -8.64 4.25
CA SER A 434 17.09 -9.72 5.03
C SER A 434 16.67 -9.64 6.49
N PHE A 435 16.06 -10.73 7.00
CA PHE A 435 15.63 -10.78 8.39
C PHE A 435 16.80 -11.18 9.30
N ASN A 436 17.05 -10.39 10.34
CA ASN A 436 18.07 -10.68 11.33
C ASN A 436 17.43 -11.35 12.55
N GLU A 437 17.63 -12.67 12.68
CA GLU A 437 17.10 -13.45 13.82
C GLU A 437 17.65 -13.00 15.18
N THR A 438 18.80 -12.31 15.22
CA THR A 438 19.42 -11.84 16.47
C THR A 438 18.81 -10.52 16.96
N SER A 439 18.56 -9.56 16.06
CA SER A 439 17.92 -8.29 16.43
C SER A 439 16.38 -8.33 16.33
N GLY A 440 15.82 -9.32 15.62
CA GLY A 440 14.38 -9.42 15.33
C GLY A 440 13.89 -8.38 14.31
N LYS A 441 14.82 -7.69 13.63
CA LYS A 441 14.59 -6.60 12.69
C LYS A 441 14.72 -7.05 11.23
N ILE A 442 14.23 -6.22 10.31
CA ILE A 442 14.37 -6.41 8.87
C ILE A 442 15.39 -5.41 8.31
N ALA A 443 16.42 -5.92 7.65
CA ALA A 443 17.38 -5.13 6.89
C ALA A 443 16.84 -4.86 5.49
N VAL A 444 16.95 -3.60 5.04
CA VAL A 444 16.62 -3.16 3.68
C VAL A 444 17.92 -2.98 2.91
N ASN A 445 18.07 -3.68 1.77
CA ASN A 445 19.35 -3.80 1.07
C ASN A 445 19.34 -3.03 -0.28
N TRP A 446 20.41 -2.28 -0.56
CA TRP A 446 20.59 -1.56 -1.83
C TRP A 446 22.07 -1.54 -2.26
N ARG A 447 22.34 -0.92 -3.42
CA ARG A 447 23.69 -0.62 -3.91
C ARG A 447 23.71 0.77 -4.51
N GLU A 448 24.69 1.58 -4.15
CA GLU A 448 24.93 2.87 -4.80
C GLU A 448 25.67 2.68 -6.14
N ASP A 449 26.62 1.73 -6.22
CA ASP A 449 27.19 1.23 -7.47
C ASP A 449 26.56 -0.13 -7.86
N PRO A 450 25.85 -0.24 -9.00
CA PRO A 450 25.30 -1.51 -9.49
C PRO A 450 26.30 -2.65 -9.65
N MET A 451 27.60 -2.35 -9.78
CA MET A 451 28.68 -3.34 -9.90
C MET A 451 29.29 -3.79 -8.55
N GLN A 452 28.87 -3.18 -7.44
CA GLN A 452 29.29 -3.56 -6.08
C GLN A 452 28.83 -4.98 -5.76
N LEU A 453 29.69 -5.80 -5.13
CA LEU A 453 29.40 -7.22 -4.81
C LEU A 453 28.57 -7.38 -3.54
N GLU A 454 28.95 -6.71 -2.44
CA GLU A 454 28.24 -6.76 -1.15
C GLU A 454 27.30 -5.57 -1.00
N PRO A 455 26.00 -5.75 -0.69
CA PRO A 455 25.05 -4.64 -0.63
C PRO A 455 25.27 -3.77 0.61
N GLU A 456 24.85 -2.51 0.53
CA GLU A 456 24.61 -1.69 1.71
C GLU A 456 23.26 -2.04 2.32
N SER A 457 23.11 -1.85 3.63
CA SER A 457 21.87 -2.14 4.33
C SER A 457 21.60 -1.21 5.52
N ALA A 458 20.33 -1.12 5.90
CA ALA A 458 19.87 -0.46 7.13
C ALA A 458 18.76 -1.30 7.78
N GLU A 459 18.82 -1.50 9.10
CA GLU A 459 17.81 -2.26 9.86
C GLU A 459 16.66 -1.38 10.36
N TYR A 460 15.45 -1.93 10.23
CA TYR A 460 14.19 -1.33 10.70
C TYR A 460 13.39 -2.37 11.50
N ASP A 461 12.51 -1.92 12.39
CA ASP A 461 11.60 -2.81 13.11
C ASP A 461 10.56 -3.42 12.17
N TYR A 462 10.12 -2.66 11.15
CA TYR A 462 9.20 -3.09 10.09
C TYR A 462 9.59 -2.53 8.71
N ALA A 463 9.25 -3.26 7.65
CA ALA A 463 9.32 -2.82 6.26
C ALA A 463 7.93 -2.91 5.61
N VAL A 464 7.38 -1.76 5.22
CA VAL A 464 6.15 -1.65 4.44
C VAL A 464 6.53 -1.46 2.97
N VAL A 465 6.32 -2.49 2.16
CA VAL A 465 6.74 -2.54 0.76
C VAL A 465 5.58 -2.14 -0.13
N SER A 466 5.68 -0.97 -0.78
CA SER A 466 4.70 -0.49 -1.76
C SER A 466 5.14 -0.71 -3.21
N ALA A 467 6.36 -1.20 -3.44
CA ALA A 467 6.88 -1.55 -4.75
C ALA A 467 6.08 -2.72 -5.37
N PRO A 468 5.76 -2.69 -6.68
CA PRO A 468 4.98 -3.75 -7.31
C PRO A 468 5.75 -5.06 -7.39
N PHE A 469 5.04 -6.19 -7.38
CA PHE A 469 5.62 -7.54 -7.44
C PHE A 469 6.42 -7.82 -8.72
N SER A 470 6.15 -7.11 -9.82
CA SER A 470 6.99 -7.07 -11.02
C SER A 470 8.45 -6.64 -10.74
N LYS A 471 8.67 -5.79 -9.74
CA LYS A 471 10.00 -5.40 -9.25
C LYS A 471 10.47 -6.27 -8.08
N VAL A 472 9.61 -6.54 -7.09
CA VAL A 472 9.97 -7.31 -5.88
C VAL A 472 10.41 -8.74 -6.23
N ARG A 473 9.90 -9.36 -7.30
CA ARG A 473 10.36 -10.69 -7.75
C ARG A 473 11.81 -10.75 -8.25
N LEU A 474 12.48 -9.61 -8.38
CA LEU A 474 13.90 -9.50 -8.73
C LEU A 474 14.80 -9.30 -7.50
N TRP A 475 14.22 -9.25 -6.30
CA TRP A 475 14.94 -9.00 -5.05
C TRP A 475 15.42 -10.30 -4.39
N ASP A 476 16.52 -10.22 -3.64
CA ASP A 476 16.91 -11.26 -2.70
C ASP A 476 16.09 -11.10 -1.40
N MET A 477 15.35 -12.13 -1.00
CA MET A 477 14.28 -12.02 0.00
C MET A 477 14.37 -13.11 1.07
N PRO A 478 13.81 -12.87 2.28
CA PRO A 478 13.58 -13.92 3.25
C PRO A 478 12.73 -15.06 2.65
N ARG A 479 12.87 -16.27 3.21
CA ARG A 479 12.09 -17.43 2.77
C ARG A 479 10.65 -17.36 3.31
N TYR A 480 9.84 -16.52 2.67
CA TYR A 480 8.41 -16.40 2.92
C TYR A 480 7.66 -17.72 2.70
N SER A 481 6.41 -17.76 3.14
CA SER A 481 5.47 -18.85 2.90
C SER A 481 5.38 -19.18 1.40
N SER A 482 5.03 -20.44 1.10
CA SER A 482 4.82 -20.89 -0.28
C SER A 482 3.77 -20.05 -1.02
N LEU A 483 2.75 -19.54 -0.30
CA LEU A 483 1.69 -18.74 -0.90
C LEU A 483 2.18 -17.34 -1.26
N LEU A 484 2.82 -16.62 -0.33
CA LEU A 484 3.36 -15.29 -0.57
C LEU A 484 4.51 -15.31 -1.60
N SER A 485 5.38 -16.32 -1.54
CA SER A 485 6.45 -16.52 -2.52
C SER A 485 5.91 -16.70 -3.95
N ARG A 486 4.83 -17.47 -4.12
CA ARG A 486 4.16 -17.62 -5.43
C ARG A 486 3.44 -16.35 -5.86
N ALA A 487 2.80 -15.63 -4.94
CA ALA A 487 2.17 -14.35 -5.24
C ALA A 487 3.18 -13.34 -5.81
N ILE A 488 4.31 -13.14 -5.11
CA ILE A 488 5.38 -12.23 -5.54
C ILE A 488 5.91 -12.65 -6.92
N SER A 489 6.24 -13.93 -7.11
CA SER A 489 6.90 -14.42 -8.33
C SER A 489 5.99 -14.57 -9.56
N SER A 490 4.67 -14.74 -9.38
CA SER A 490 3.76 -15.12 -10.48
C SER A 490 2.54 -14.22 -10.70
N MET A 491 2.25 -13.24 -9.82
CA MET A 491 1.19 -12.26 -10.05
C MET A 491 1.37 -11.59 -11.43
N ASN A 492 0.33 -11.63 -12.25
CA ASN A 492 0.38 -11.06 -13.59
C ASN A 492 0.14 -9.53 -13.59
N TYR A 493 0.67 -8.84 -14.60
CA TYR A 493 0.54 -7.40 -14.79
C TYR A 493 0.22 -7.09 -16.25
N ALA A 494 -0.71 -6.16 -16.48
CA ALA A 494 -1.09 -5.72 -17.82
C ALA A 494 -0.05 -4.77 -18.43
N GLN A 495 0.05 -4.79 -19.75
CA GLN A 495 0.83 -3.81 -20.52
C GLN A 495 -0.01 -2.57 -20.81
N SER A 496 0.62 -1.40 -20.84
CA SER A 496 0.03 -0.20 -21.43
C SER A 496 1.09 0.76 -21.94
N CYS A 497 0.80 1.45 -23.04
CA CYS A 497 1.59 2.57 -23.53
C CYS A 497 0.73 3.76 -23.95
N LYS A 498 1.27 4.95 -23.73
CA LYS A 498 0.68 6.23 -24.06
C LYS A 498 1.65 7.07 -24.88
N MET A 499 1.11 7.80 -25.85
CA MET A 499 1.80 8.83 -26.63
C MET A 499 0.98 10.11 -26.61
N SER A 500 1.57 11.21 -26.15
CA SER A 500 0.94 12.53 -26.16
C SER A 500 1.64 13.44 -27.18
N LEU A 501 0.87 14.26 -27.91
CA LEU A 501 1.39 15.20 -28.92
C LEU A 501 0.98 16.63 -28.58
N LEU A 502 1.92 17.57 -28.63
CA LEU A 502 1.64 19.01 -28.49
C LEU A 502 1.34 19.65 -29.85
N PHE A 503 0.23 20.35 -29.93
CA PHE A 503 -0.20 21.13 -31.09
C PHE A 503 -0.18 22.64 -30.79
N LYS A 504 0.09 23.45 -31.82
CA LYS A 504 0.21 24.92 -31.75
C LYS A 504 -1.07 25.60 -31.25
N THR A 505 -2.23 25.03 -31.57
CA THR A 505 -3.55 25.45 -31.09
C THR A 505 -4.39 24.23 -30.74
N ARG A 506 -5.46 24.41 -29.97
CA ARG A 506 -6.49 23.39 -29.71
C ARG A 506 -7.42 23.20 -30.90
N PHE A 507 -6.88 22.99 -32.10
CA PHE A 507 -7.63 23.08 -33.36
C PHE A 507 -8.88 22.17 -33.40
N TRP A 508 -8.86 21.03 -32.72
CA TRP A 508 -10.00 20.10 -32.58
C TRP A 508 -11.22 20.72 -31.89
N GLU A 509 -11.07 21.79 -31.09
CA GLU A 509 -12.18 22.54 -30.48
C GLU A 509 -12.82 23.58 -31.43
N HIS A 510 -12.16 23.88 -32.55
CA HIS A 510 -12.53 24.98 -33.47
C HIS A 510 -12.78 24.51 -34.91
N GLN A 511 -12.87 23.19 -35.12
CA GLN A 511 -13.33 22.57 -36.37
C GLN A 511 -14.86 22.60 -36.50
N GLU A 512 -15.40 22.28 -37.68
CA GLU A 512 -16.84 22.18 -37.95
C GLU A 512 -17.57 21.18 -37.02
N LYS A 513 -16.88 20.08 -36.68
CA LYS A 513 -17.30 19.11 -35.64
C LYS A 513 -16.37 19.25 -34.42
N PRO A 514 -16.61 20.20 -33.50
CA PRO A 514 -15.68 20.48 -32.41
C PRO A 514 -15.69 19.39 -31.34
N ILE A 515 -14.53 19.09 -30.76
CA ILE A 515 -14.33 18.05 -29.75
C ILE A 515 -13.97 18.70 -28.40
N PHE A 516 -14.90 18.66 -27.44
CA PHE A 516 -14.69 19.21 -26.10
C PHE A 516 -14.46 18.10 -25.07
N GLY A 517 -13.22 17.61 -24.97
CA GLY A 517 -12.88 16.45 -24.17
C GLY A 517 -13.41 15.13 -24.74
N GLY A 518 -13.38 14.07 -23.93
CA GLY A 518 -13.77 12.70 -24.33
C GLY A 518 -12.61 11.84 -24.81
N CYS A 519 -12.82 10.52 -24.77
CA CYS A 519 -11.95 9.51 -25.38
C CYS A 519 -12.72 8.77 -26.48
N GLY A 520 -12.10 8.57 -27.64
CA GLY A 520 -12.63 7.76 -28.73
C GLY A 520 -11.69 6.62 -29.10
N SER A 521 -12.20 5.40 -29.22
CA SER A 521 -11.45 4.25 -29.73
C SER A 521 -11.29 4.34 -31.26
N VAL A 522 -10.19 3.85 -31.81
CA VAL A 522 -9.94 3.85 -33.26
C VAL A 522 -9.43 2.50 -33.76
N ASP A 523 -9.82 2.14 -34.97
CA ASP A 523 -9.40 0.91 -35.67
C ASP A 523 -7.99 0.99 -36.30
N LEU A 524 -7.20 2.00 -35.92
CA LEU A 524 -5.84 2.19 -36.41
C LEU A 524 -4.83 1.39 -35.59
N ALA A 525 -4.04 0.57 -36.28
CA ALA A 525 -3.03 -0.30 -35.68
C ALA A 525 -2.07 0.47 -34.76
N GLY A 526 -1.97 0.04 -33.50
CA GLY A 526 -1.07 0.60 -32.49
C GLY A 526 -1.55 1.89 -31.80
N ILE A 527 -2.78 2.35 -32.05
CA ILE A 527 -3.31 3.59 -31.45
C ILE A 527 -4.21 3.34 -30.25
N GLY A 528 -5.10 2.35 -30.31
CA GLY A 528 -6.09 2.11 -29.25
C GLY A 528 -7.12 3.24 -29.19
N SER A 529 -6.95 4.17 -28.25
CA SER A 529 -7.84 5.32 -28.07
C SER A 529 -7.12 6.66 -28.19
N VAL A 530 -7.84 7.68 -28.65
CA VAL A 530 -7.44 9.09 -28.65
C VAL A 530 -8.27 9.85 -27.62
N CYS A 531 -7.62 10.51 -26.65
CA CYS A 531 -8.30 11.29 -25.61
C CYS A 531 -7.93 12.77 -25.66
N TYR A 532 -8.95 13.62 -25.61
CA TYR A 532 -8.84 15.07 -25.65
C TYR A 532 -8.95 15.65 -24.24
N PRO A 533 -8.23 16.75 -23.91
CA PRO A 533 -8.26 17.30 -22.56
C PRO A 533 -9.65 17.77 -22.12
N SER A 534 -10.06 17.40 -20.90
CA SER A 534 -11.27 17.92 -20.24
C SER A 534 -11.04 19.25 -19.52
N PHE A 535 -9.86 19.84 -19.67
CA PHE A 535 -9.41 21.08 -19.04
C PHE A 535 -8.97 22.10 -20.10
N ASN A 536 -9.02 23.39 -19.74
CA ASN A 536 -8.75 24.51 -20.65
C ASN A 536 -9.60 24.47 -21.94
N ILE A 537 -10.86 24.07 -21.81
CA ILE A 537 -11.86 23.98 -22.89
C ILE A 537 -12.13 25.37 -23.47
N ASN A 538 -12.22 25.48 -24.80
CA ASN A 538 -12.26 26.72 -25.59
C ASN A 538 -10.96 27.55 -25.51
N GLY A 539 -9.84 26.93 -25.11
CA GLY A 539 -8.54 27.57 -25.16
C GLY A 539 -8.09 27.84 -26.60
N THR A 540 -7.42 28.98 -26.82
CA THR A 540 -6.88 29.38 -28.14
C THR A 540 -5.39 29.12 -28.30
N GLY A 541 -4.68 28.89 -27.19
CA GLY A 541 -3.25 28.58 -27.17
C GLY A 541 -2.94 27.11 -27.49
N PRO A 542 -1.66 26.69 -27.32
CA PRO A 542 -1.26 25.30 -27.53
C PRO A 542 -1.98 24.32 -26.60
N GLY A 543 -2.08 23.06 -27.03
CA GLY A 543 -2.71 22.00 -26.24
C GLY A 543 -2.13 20.63 -26.57
N VAL A 544 -2.21 19.71 -25.62
CA VAL A 544 -1.68 18.35 -25.74
C VAL A 544 -2.84 17.36 -25.87
N VAL A 545 -2.82 16.51 -26.89
CA VAL A 545 -3.78 15.39 -27.04
C VAL A 545 -3.08 14.10 -26.63
N LEU A 546 -3.78 13.21 -25.92
CA LEU A 546 -3.34 11.82 -25.77
C LEU A 546 -3.67 11.11 -27.09
N ALA A 547 -2.73 11.15 -28.02
CA ALA A 547 -2.92 10.74 -29.41
C ALA A 547 -2.81 9.21 -29.61
N SER A 548 -2.33 8.49 -28.61
CA SER A 548 -2.50 7.04 -28.47
C SER A 548 -2.56 6.67 -26.99
N TYR A 549 -3.51 5.80 -26.65
CA TYR A 549 -3.60 5.07 -25.40
C TYR A 549 -3.97 3.63 -25.75
N VAL A 550 -3.02 2.73 -25.56
CA VAL A 550 -3.12 1.34 -25.98
C VAL A 550 -2.67 0.42 -24.84
N SER A 551 -3.35 -0.72 -24.70
CA SER A 551 -3.11 -1.70 -23.63
C SER A 551 -2.74 -3.08 -24.21
N ASP A 552 -2.38 -4.00 -23.32
CA ASP A 552 -2.30 -5.45 -23.57
C ASP A 552 -1.33 -5.85 -24.71
N THR A 553 -1.69 -6.86 -25.49
CA THR A 553 -0.85 -7.38 -26.59
C THR A 553 -0.44 -6.29 -27.61
N PRO A 554 -1.32 -5.37 -28.03
CA PRO A 554 -0.93 -4.20 -28.83
C PRO A 554 0.07 -3.26 -28.12
N ALA A 555 -0.07 -3.03 -26.80
CA ALA A 555 0.88 -2.20 -26.04
C ALA A 555 2.29 -2.80 -26.01
N ARG A 556 2.42 -4.12 -25.87
CA ARG A 556 3.72 -4.83 -26.00
C ARG A 556 4.37 -4.55 -27.37
N SER A 557 3.56 -4.53 -28.42
CA SER A 557 4.04 -4.32 -29.79
C SER A 557 4.56 -2.90 -30.02
N VAL A 558 3.85 -1.86 -29.53
CA VAL A 558 4.33 -0.46 -29.63
C VAL A 558 5.42 -0.12 -28.61
N ALA A 559 5.56 -0.88 -27.51
CA ALA A 559 6.68 -0.74 -26.57
C ALA A 559 8.01 -1.12 -27.23
N ALA A 560 8.01 -2.12 -28.12
CA ALA A 560 9.20 -2.56 -28.85
C ALA A 560 9.66 -1.61 -29.99
N LEU A 561 8.83 -0.64 -30.40
CA LEU A 561 9.20 0.35 -31.41
C LEU A 561 10.22 1.36 -30.87
N SER A 562 11.03 1.91 -31.80
CA SER A 562 11.73 3.17 -31.55
C SER A 562 10.72 4.27 -31.21
N THR A 563 11.15 5.26 -30.46
CA THR A 563 10.27 6.38 -30.09
C THR A 563 9.90 7.20 -31.33
N GLU A 564 10.82 7.32 -32.27
CA GLU A 564 10.69 7.99 -33.57
C GLU A 564 9.65 7.29 -34.47
N ASP A 565 9.70 5.95 -34.59
CA ASP A 565 8.73 5.19 -35.38
C ASP A 565 7.33 5.27 -34.74
N HIS A 566 7.26 5.20 -33.41
CA HIS A 566 5.99 5.27 -32.69
C HIS A 566 5.35 6.66 -32.80
N VAL A 567 6.09 7.75 -32.62
CA VAL A 567 5.53 9.11 -32.78
C VAL A 567 5.14 9.38 -34.25
N ALA A 568 5.91 8.86 -35.21
CA ALA A 568 5.56 8.98 -36.63
C ALA A 568 4.31 8.17 -37.00
N LEU A 569 4.11 6.98 -36.40
CA LEU A 569 2.88 6.20 -36.53
C LEU A 569 1.68 6.99 -35.98
N VAL A 570 1.79 7.49 -34.76
CA VAL A 570 0.72 8.24 -34.09
C VAL A 570 0.38 9.54 -34.84
N LEU A 571 1.37 10.27 -35.37
CA LEU A 571 1.12 11.46 -36.18
C LEU A 571 0.37 11.14 -37.49
N ARG A 572 0.75 10.06 -38.20
CA ARG A 572 0.00 9.60 -39.41
C ARG A 572 -1.43 9.21 -39.07
N SER A 573 -1.67 8.67 -37.88
CA SER A 573 -3.01 8.36 -37.39
C SER A 573 -3.82 9.62 -37.07
N MET A 574 -3.21 10.63 -36.45
CA MET A 574 -3.88 11.93 -36.22
C MET A 574 -4.24 12.65 -37.53
N VAL A 575 -3.46 12.48 -38.60
CA VAL A 575 -3.81 12.97 -39.95
C VAL A 575 -4.99 12.20 -40.55
N GLN A 576 -5.12 10.89 -40.31
CA GLN A 576 -6.31 10.12 -40.74
C GLN A 576 -7.58 10.49 -39.94
N ILE A 577 -7.43 10.99 -38.71
CA ILE A 577 -8.55 11.43 -37.87
C ILE A 577 -9.00 12.86 -38.24
N HIS A 578 -8.07 13.81 -38.37
CA HIS A 578 -8.39 15.24 -38.51
C HIS A 578 -8.05 15.86 -39.88
N GLY A 579 -7.39 15.12 -40.77
CA GLY A 579 -6.78 15.66 -41.99
C GLY A 579 -5.43 16.34 -41.77
N GLU A 580 -4.89 16.95 -42.83
CA GLU A 580 -3.56 17.57 -42.88
C GLU A 580 -3.32 18.64 -41.79
N ILE A 581 -4.38 19.28 -41.29
CA ILE A 581 -4.31 20.24 -40.18
C ILE A 581 -3.63 19.64 -38.93
N ALA A 582 -3.71 18.33 -38.69
CA ALA A 582 -2.94 17.70 -37.61
C ALA A 582 -1.43 17.82 -37.84
N ALA A 583 -0.94 17.59 -39.06
CA ALA A 583 0.47 17.76 -39.41
C ALA A 583 0.89 19.24 -39.39
N GLU A 584 0.03 20.15 -39.88
CA GLU A 584 0.28 21.59 -39.85
C GLU A 584 0.35 22.15 -38.42
N GLN A 585 -0.50 21.67 -37.51
CA GLN A 585 -0.58 22.13 -36.13
C GLN A 585 0.43 21.44 -35.21
N TYR A 586 0.98 20.28 -35.57
CA TYR A 586 1.95 19.58 -34.75
C TYR A 586 3.21 20.42 -34.52
N THR A 587 3.73 20.40 -33.30
CA THR A 587 4.91 21.21 -32.89
C THR A 587 6.24 20.47 -33.04
N GLY A 588 6.21 19.14 -33.22
CA GLY A 588 7.39 18.28 -33.06
C GLY A 588 7.64 17.84 -31.61
N ILE A 589 6.87 18.35 -30.64
CA ILE A 589 7.02 18.02 -29.22
C ILE A 589 5.97 16.97 -28.81
N TYR A 590 6.41 15.96 -28.10
CA TYR A 590 5.63 14.79 -27.70
C TYR A 590 6.17 14.21 -26.38
N ASP A 591 5.42 13.31 -25.76
CA ASP A 591 5.92 12.41 -24.70
C ASP A 591 5.40 10.98 -24.87
N ARG A 592 6.20 10.00 -24.44
CA ARG A 592 5.92 8.56 -24.54
C ARG A 592 6.20 7.86 -23.21
N GLN A 593 5.17 7.23 -22.63
CA GLN A 593 5.30 6.35 -21.47
C GLN A 593 4.75 4.97 -21.83
N CYS A 594 5.62 3.96 -21.95
CA CYS A 594 5.23 2.55 -22.02
C CYS A 594 5.57 1.88 -20.68
N TRP A 595 4.56 1.49 -19.90
CA TRP A 595 4.76 1.02 -18.52
C TRP A 595 5.44 -0.36 -18.40
N GLU A 596 5.35 -1.20 -19.44
CA GLU A 596 6.02 -2.51 -19.50
C GLU A 596 7.55 -2.39 -19.44
N VAL A 597 8.11 -1.33 -20.03
CA VAL A 597 9.55 -1.07 -20.09
C VAL A 597 10.00 0.06 -19.14
N ASP A 598 9.12 0.48 -18.24
CA ASP A 598 9.46 1.43 -17.17
C ASP A 598 10.36 0.76 -16.14
N GLU A 599 11.54 1.32 -15.88
CA GLU A 599 12.54 0.73 -14.98
C GLU A 599 12.00 0.53 -13.55
N HIS A 600 11.08 1.38 -13.10
CA HIS A 600 10.59 1.43 -11.72
C HIS A 600 9.30 0.64 -11.51
N GLN A 601 8.55 0.34 -12.59
CA GLN A 601 7.24 -0.31 -12.49
C GLN A 601 7.16 -1.67 -13.20
N ALA A 602 7.78 -1.84 -14.39
CA ALA A 602 7.74 -3.06 -15.18
C ALA A 602 6.31 -3.68 -15.30
N GLY A 603 5.34 -2.85 -15.70
CA GLY A 603 3.91 -3.21 -15.78
C GLY A 603 3.00 -2.02 -15.48
N ALA A 604 1.82 -1.98 -16.11
CA ALA A 604 0.88 -0.86 -15.99
C ALA A 604 -0.01 -0.97 -14.73
N TRP A 605 -0.65 -2.11 -14.50
CA TRP A 605 -1.43 -2.45 -13.31
C TRP A 605 -1.36 -3.96 -13.06
N ALA A 606 -1.65 -4.41 -11.83
CA ALA A 606 -1.86 -5.84 -11.61
C ALA A 606 -3.06 -6.32 -12.43
N ALA A 607 -2.93 -7.48 -13.05
CA ALA A 607 -3.99 -8.08 -13.87
C ALA A 607 -4.01 -9.58 -13.57
N PRO A 608 -4.46 -9.99 -12.37
CA PRO A 608 -4.43 -11.38 -11.95
C PRO A 608 -5.23 -12.23 -12.94
N VAL A 609 -4.63 -13.31 -13.44
CA VAL A 609 -5.37 -14.29 -14.26
C VAL A 609 -6.27 -15.15 -13.36
N VAL A 610 -7.22 -15.88 -13.96
CA VAL A 610 -8.17 -16.78 -13.28
C VAL A 610 -7.53 -17.54 -12.10
N GLY A 611 -8.17 -17.45 -10.93
CA GLY A 611 -7.72 -18.07 -9.69
C GLY A 611 -6.55 -17.40 -8.96
N GLN A 612 -5.84 -16.40 -9.52
CA GLN A 612 -4.71 -15.76 -8.82
C GLN A 612 -5.16 -14.89 -7.63
N GLN A 613 -6.17 -14.04 -7.80
CA GLN A 613 -6.59 -13.09 -6.77
C GLN A 613 -7.15 -13.81 -5.52
N GLU A 614 -8.16 -14.68 -5.69
CA GLU A 614 -8.74 -15.48 -4.60
C GLU A 614 -7.69 -16.31 -3.83
N LEU A 615 -6.66 -16.80 -4.52
CA LEU A 615 -5.59 -17.61 -3.94
C LEU A 615 -4.57 -16.77 -3.17
N TYR A 616 -4.17 -15.61 -3.69
CA TYR A 616 -3.05 -14.84 -3.14
C TYR A 616 -3.46 -13.74 -2.17
N LEU A 617 -4.67 -13.19 -2.30
CA LEU A 617 -5.17 -12.09 -1.48
C LEU A 617 -5.12 -12.39 0.05
N PRO A 618 -5.38 -13.61 0.56
CA PRO A 618 -5.22 -13.91 1.99
C PRO A 618 -3.77 -13.82 2.49
N ALA A 619 -2.77 -14.02 1.63
CA ALA A 619 -1.37 -13.93 2.01
C ALA A 619 -0.93 -12.49 2.32
N TYR A 620 -1.60 -11.48 1.74
CA TYR A 620 -1.24 -10.07 1.94
C TYR A 620 -1.63 -9.53 3.32
N TYR A 621 -2.51 -10.23 4.03
CA TYR A 621 -2.91 -9.94 5.41
C TYR A 621 -1.95 -10.54 6.46
N GLN A 622 -0.96 -11.34 6.04
CA GLN A 622 0.03 -11.92 6.94
C GLN A 622 1.27 -11.01 7.01
N THR A 623 1.75 -10.69 8.22
CA THR A 623 3.08 -10.10 8.38
C THR A 623 4.11 -11.21 8.48
N GLU A 624 4.94 -11.36 7.44
CA GLU A 624 6.03 -12.32 7.45
C GLU A 624 7.37 -11.60 7.58
N PHE A 625 8.24 -12.04 8.50
CA PHE A 625 9.58 -11.47 8.71
C PHE A 625 9.58 -9.92 8.81
N LYS A 626 8.63 -9.35 9.56
CA LYS A 626 8.44 -7.88 9.71
C LYS A 626 8.17 -7.13 8.40
N THR A 627 7.78 -7.84 7.35
CA THR A 627 7.46 -7.28 6.03
C THR A 627 5.94 -7.26 5.82
N ILE A 628 5.43 -6.13 5.35
CA ILE A 628 4.01 -5.92 5.00
C ILE A 628 3.97 -5.39 3.56
N PHE A 629 3.25 -6.06 2.67
CA PHE A 629 3.10 -5.63 1.28
C PHE A 629 1.82 -4.80 1.09
N ILE A 630 1.92 -3.67 0.37
CA ILE A 630 0.80 -2.75 0.07
C ILE A 630 0.85 -2.25 -1.38
N GLY A 631 -0.20 -1.58 -1.84
CA GLY A 631 -0.38 -1.12 -3.21
C GLY A 631 -1.55 -1.84 -3.90
N GLU A 632 -2.01 -1.31 -5.04
CA GLU A 632 -3.21 -1.81 -5.75
C GLU A 632 -3.18 -3.31 -6.07
N HIS A 633 -1.99 -3.87 -6.29
CA HIS A 633 -1.76 -5.31 -6.49
C HIS A 633 -2.05 -6.19 -5.25
N THR A 634 -2.41 -5.58 -4.12
CA THR A 634 -2.78 -6.23 -2.85
C THR A 634 -4.20 -5.86 -2.36
N SER A 635 -5.03 -5.31 -3.26
CA SER A 635 -6.42 -4.91 -3.01
C SER A 635 -7.38 -5.69 -3.95
N TYR A 636 -8.67 -5.36 -3.92
CA TYR A 636 -9.75 -6.12 -4.58
C TYR A 636 -10.04 -5.69 -6.01
N THR A 637 -9.64 -4.47 -6.37
CA THR A 637 -9.72 -3.91 -7.72
C THR A 637 -8.33 -3.42 -8.09
N HIS A 638 -8.01 -3.41 -9.38
CA HIS A 638 -6.68 -3.04 -9.88
C HIS A 638 -6.76 -1.77 -10.75
N ALA A 639 -5.63 -1.25 -11.20
CA ALA A 639 -5.52 -0.02 -12.01
C ALA A 639 -5.99 1.32 -11.36
N TRP A 640 -6.75 1.31 -10.25
CA TRP A 640 -7.29 2.52 -9.61
C TRP A 640 -6.45 3.02 -8.42
N ILE A 641 -6.46 4.35 -8.22
CA ILE A 641 -5.82 4.98 -7.06
C ILE A 641 -6.49 4.56 -5.76
N PHE A 642 -7.82 4.38 -5.74
CA PHE A 642 -8.57 3.89 -4.57
C PHE A 642 -7.93 2.62 -3.98
N SER A 643 -7.62 1.63 -4.82
CA SER A 643 -7.04 0.34 -4.44
C SER A 643 -5.66 0.47 -3.78
N ALA A 644 -4.87 1.45 -4.22
CA ALA A 644 -3.61 1.80 -3.57
C ALA A 644 -3.84 2.46 -2.19
N LEU A 645 -4.91 3.24 -2.02
CA LEU A 645 -5.23 3.84 -0.73
C LEU A 645 -5.80 2.81 0.26
N ASP A 646 -6.77 1.98 -0.13
CA ASP A 646 -7.32 0.88 0.68
C ASP A 646 -6.21 -0.04 1.22
N SER A 647 -5.34 -0.53 0.34
CA SER A 647 -4.21 -1.38 0.75
C SER A 647 -3.24 -0.70 1.73
N ALA A 648 -3.09 0.63 1.70
CA ALA A 648 -2.29 1.37 2.66
C ALA A 648 -2.98 1.51 4.02
N VAL A 649 -4.32 1.68 4.04
CA VAL A 649 -5.10 1.63 5.29
C VAL A 649 -4.99 0.24 5.91
N ARG A 650 -5.20 -0.83 5.12
CA ARG A 650 -5.02 -2.23 5.54
C ARG A 650 -3.62 -2.48 6.10
N GLY A 651 -2.58 -2.17 5.35
CA GLY A 651 -1.20 -2.44 5.75
C GLY A 651 -0.73 -1.62 6.97
N THR A 652 -1.23 -0.40 7.14
CA THR A 652 -0.96 0.40 8.35
C THR A 652 -1.72 -0.17 9.55
N THR A 653 -2.97 -0.58 9.38
CA THR A 653 -3.76 -1.28 10.41
C THR A 653 -3.06 -2.58 10.85
N GLN A 654 -2.57 -3.37 9.90
CA GLN A 654 -1.77 -4.58 10.13
C GLN A 654 -0.52 -4.30 10.98
N LEU A 655 0.25 -3.25 10.64
CA LEU A 655 1.43 -2.82 11.41
C LEU A 655 1.07 -2.42 12.84
N LEU A 656 -0.02 -1.68 13.04
CA LEU A 656 -0.45 -1.22 14.36
C LEU A 656 -0.89 -2.37 15.26
N LEU A 657 -1.66 -3.33 14.74
CA LEU A 657 -2.09 -4.51 15.50
C LEU A 657 -0.91 -5.41 15.88
N ASP A 658 0.08 -5.56 14.99
CA ASP A 658 1.36 -6.20 15.26
C ASP A 658 2.20 -5.51 16.37
N LEU A 659 2.03 -4.19 16.52
CA LEU A 659 2.62 -3.40 17.61
C LEU A 659 1.76 -3.40 18.89
N GLY A 660 0.51 -3.87 18.82
CA GLY A 660 -0.48 -3.84 19.92
C GLY A 660 -1.24 -2.51 20.04
N LEU A 661 -1.15 -1.64 19.04
CA LEU A 661 -1.75 -0.30 18.96
C LEU A 661 -3.20 -0.38 18.44
N VAL A 662 -4.08 -0.92 19.29
CA VAL A 662 -5.46 -1.31 18.90
C VAL A 662 -6.38 -0.10 18.72
N ASP A 663 -6.31 0.94 19.56
CA ASP A 663 -7.22 2.08 19.38
C ASP A 663 -6.71 3.02 18.27
N GLU A 664 -5.40 3.09 18.01
CA GLU A 664 -4.88 3.71 16.77
C GLU A 664 -5.33 2.97 15.50
N ALA A 665 -5.31 1.63 15.52
CA ALA A 665 -5.80 0.80 14.40
C ALA A 665 -7.29 1.06 14.14
N LYS A 666 -8.11 1.15 15.21
CA LYS A 666 -9.51 1.55 15.13
C LYS A 666 -9.68 2.99 14.66
N GLU A 667 -8.84 3.95 15.09
CA GLU A 667 -8.92 5.35 14.66
C GLU A 667 -8.71 5.49 13.15
N ILE A 668 -7.71 4.79 12.61
CA ILE A 668 -7.44 4.75 11.17
C ILE A 668 -8.60 4.12 10.41
N VAL A 669 -9.07 2.95 10.83
CA VAL A 669 -10.22 2.27 10.21
C VAL A 669 -11.47 3.16 10.26
N ASN A 670 -11.81 3.71 11.42
CA ASN A 670 -12.94 4.63 11.59
C ASN A 670 -12.79 5.95 10.82
N THR A 671 -11.59 6.28 10.32
CA THR A 671 -11.33 7.51 9.57
C THR A 671 -11.31 7.32 8.06
N TRP A 672 -10.79 6.18 7.59
CA TRP A 672 -10.55 5.93 6.17
C TRP A 672 -11.41 4.80 5.59
N MET A 673 -12.07 3.99 6.42
CA MET A 673 -12.98 2.93 5.98
C MET A 673 -14.41 3.24 6.45
N GLY A 674 -15.40 2.65 5.77
CA GLY A 674 -16.80 2.57 6.24
C GLY A 674 -17.62 3.86 6.29
N ARG A 675 -17.05 5.06 6.50
CA ARG A 675 -17.84 6.30 6.75
C ARG A 675 -18.87 6.65 5.66
N TRP A 676 -18.61 6.26 4.40
CA TRP A 676 -19.50 6.46 3.25
C TRP A 676 -20.23 5.19 2.82
N ILE A 677 -19.86 4.03 3.36
CA ILE A 677 -20.42 2.73 3.00
C ILE A 677 -21.43 2.34 4.07
N LYS A 678 -22.68 2.12 3.67
CA LYS A 678 -23.65 1.52 4.60
C LYS A 678 -23.31 0.04 4.73
N VAL A 679 -22.87 -0.35 5.92
CA VAL A 679 -22.62 -1.75 6.33
C VAL A 679 -23.95 -2.48 6.44
#